data_AF-A0A535CJQ4-F1
#
_entry.id   AF-A0A535CJQ4-F1
#
_cell.length_a   1.000
_cell.length_b   1.000
_cell.length_c   1.000
_cell.angle_alpha   90.00
_cell.angle_beta   90.00
_cell.angle_gamma   90.00
#
_symmetry.space_group_name_H-M   'P 1'
#
loop_
_entity.id
_entity.type
_entity.pdbx_description
1 polymer ?
#
loop_
_entity_poly.entity_id
_entity_poly.type
_entity_poly.pdbx_seq_one_letter_code
_entity_poly.pdbx_strand_id
1 'polypeptide(L)'
;MVTDSDALSGTGRCPVSTADATLRRVRRPPSRLDRYLTTVLFTDIVDSTRLATELGDRQWRERVEQHHELIRRELRRFGGREIDTAGDGFFAAFDAPARAVACALTIAELMPQLGMQIRAGLHTGEVEEVAGKLRGIGVHIGARVGASAGASEVLTSATVRDIVTGSGIEFEDRGLRELKGVTGEWHLYAATPGARFRDEFPIAAGTAGREVAAVRRTLERRARRRRIALIGGGVAVVAAAAAGTFLITRPPPSLPGVQPNSAGLIDAASDRIVGEVGIGTRPDAIAFGEGAVWVANTGDDTVSRIDPRTRLLVQTIDVGSAPSGVAVGFGSIWVANSGDRTVSRINPDNNRVVQPITVGNGPTAVATGAGAVWVTNAFDGTLSRIDPAKGAVSGVYAVAASPSGIAATDAAVWIADSVGSVIRVDPATGRTVASLTVGNGPRAVTFADGAVWVANGQDGTVSRIDPAANRVTALIDVGEGPTAMASSAAGVWVASAIDGAIYRIDPATNSATRIAVGSAPQALVVANDQLWFSARASTASHRGGTFRIVGSDPFDTIDPATAFDNQAWSLLSMTNDGLVGFQRTGGPGGTLLVPDLAASLPRPTDGGTTYTFELRHGLVYSDGSSIRASDFRRAIERVYTAPPQPVAPFYSGIVGASECERHPRQCDLHEGIVTDDVAGTVTFHLTEPDPDFLQKLALTFAVATAASVQTDTISSHPVPATGPYMIASFSPKEVRVVRNPRFRQWSRIARPDGYPDEMVWTTELSPDDQLDMIVNGSADAMIGSPFDQPDPSRLAELRVQYPTQFHPSVIGTTFLYMNTLLPPFDDPKVRRAVNLAVDRARLVELAGGPEQAEVTCQVLLPNTHGYRPYCPYTTNPNPAGTWTAPDGIKAQQLVASSGKSGSAITVTTLRQFLPMGKYIARVLADLGFKTTLREAPDVFDPSKGPKVQSLVIAWFPDFPSAASQLTQFTCANVLNFARFCDREVEAQMQKARELQQTDPAAAGDAWATVDRMIVDAAPIAALVNVRVTDFVSARVGNYQHHPQWAILFDQLWVQ
;
A
#
# COMPACT_ATOMS: atom_id res chain seq x y z
N MET A 1 35.96 -41.97 11.55
CA MET A 1 37.01 -42.81 10.95
C MET A 1 37.66 -42.02 9.83
N VAL A 2 38.96 -41.73 10.00
CA VAL A 2 40.04 -41.77 8.98
C VAL A 2 39.86 -40.89 7.73
N THR A 3 40.45 -39.68 7.74
CA THR A 3 41.60 -39.18 6.90
C THR A 3 41.15 -38.61 5.54
N ASP A 4 41.79 -37.70 4.81
CA ASP A 4 43.05 -36.93 4.84
C ASP A 4 42.86 -35.82 3.76
N SER A 5 43.31 -34.58 4.00
CA SER A 5 44.43 -33.91 3.31
C SER A 5 44.53 -34.08 1.78
N ASP A 6 44.46 -33.01 1.01
CA ASP A 6 45.64 -32.33 0.46
C ASP A 6 45.33 -31.28 -0.61
N ALA A 7 46.17 -30.24 -0.60
CA ALA A 7 46.31 -29.22 -1.62
C ALA A 7 47.28 -29.68 -2.72
N LEU A 8 47.18 -29.09 -3.93
CA LEU A 8 48.25 -28.37 -4.64
C LEU A 8 48.10 -28.36 -6.18
N SER A 9 48.23 -27.15 -6.73
CA SER A 9 49.00 -26.75 -7.93
C SER A 9 48.88 -27.48 -9.28
N GLY A 10 48.82 -26.68 -10.36
CA GLY A 10 49.66 -26.93 -11.54
C GLY A 10 49.01 -26.83 -12.93
N THR A 11 49.16 -25.66 -13.56
CA THR A 11 49.57 -25.43 -14.96
C THR A 11 48.95 -26.23 -16.13
N GLY A 12 48.43 -25.51 -17.14
CA GLY A 12 48.81 -25.78 -18.53
C GLY A 12 47.71 -25.87 -19.61
N ARG A 13 47.67 -24.80 -20.43
CA ARG A 13 47.40 -24.75 -21.88
C ARG A 13 45.95 -24.83 -22.43
N CYS A 14 45.63 -23.76 -23.14
CA CYS A 14 44.59 -23.64 -24.18
C CYS A 14 44.74 -24.67 -25.31
N PRO A 15 43.63 -24.92 -26.02
CA PRO A 15 43.61 -24.83 -27.48
C PRO A 15 42.65 -23.72 -27.95
N VAL A 16 43.14 -22.93 -28.89
CA VAL A 16 42.37 -21.93 -29.65
C VAL A 16 41.53 -22.66 -30.70
N SER A 17 40.23 -22.35 -30.74
CA SER A 17 39.38 -22.59 -31.91
C SER A 17 38.73 -21.26 -32.29
N THR A 18 39.00 -20.85 -33.52
CA THR A 18 38.54 -19.64 -34.20
C THR A 18 37.06 -19.72 -34.56
N ALA A 19 36.26 -18.73 -34.14
CA ALA A 19 34.95 -18.47 -34.72
C ALA A 19 34.63 -16.95 -34.69
N ASP A 20 34.53 -16.41 -35.90
CA ASP A 20 33.87 -15.21 -36.40
C ASP A 20 33.60 -13.98 -35.53
N ALA A 21 34.09 -12.85 -36.07
CA ALA A 21 33.84 -11.51 -35.62
C ALA A 21 32.41 -11.06 -35.98
N THR A 22 31.56 -10.92 -34.97
CA THR A 22 30.45 -9.96 -35.00
C THR A 22 30.61 -9.04 -33.80
N LEU A 23 31.08 -7.81 -34.02
CA LEU A 23 31.16 -6.75 -33.01
C LEU A 23 29.75 -6.38 -32.52
N ARG A 24 29.22 -7.15 -31.56
CA ARG A 24 28.15 -6.69 -30.67
C ARG A 24 28.80 -5.78 -29.62
N ARG A 25 28.38 -4.51 -29.62
CA ARG A 25 28.71 -3.52 -28.57
C ARG A 25 28.54 -4.17 -27.19
N VAL A 26 29.65 -4.27 -26.46
CA VAL A 26 29.65 -4.54 -25.02
C VAL A 26 28.80 -3.45 -24.36
N ARG A 27 27.60 -3.81 -23.87
CA ARG A 27 26.83 -2.96 -22.96
C ARG A 27 27.53 -2.99 -21.60
N ARG A 28 28.04 -1.83 -21.18
CA ARG A 28 28.46 -1.58 -19.81
C ARG A 28 27.29 -1.83 -18.83
N PRO A 29 27.56 -2.25 -17.58
CA PRO A 29 26.52 -2.39 -16.55
C PRO A 29 25.84 -1.04 -16.27
N PRO A 30 24.54 -1.01 -15.93
CA PRO A 30 23.81 0.23 -15.71
C PRO A 30 24.26 0.90 -14.41
N SER A 31 24.66 2.17 -14.51
CA SER A 31 24.97 3.03 -13.37
C SER A 31 23.79 3.94 -13.05
N ARG A 32 23.44 4.02 -11.76
CA ARG A 32 22.67 5.05 -11.04
C ARG A 32 22.36 6.33 -11.84
N LEU A 33 21.07 6.70 -11.91
CA LEU A 33 20.52 7.93 -12.48
C LEU A 33 20.88 8.13 -13.96
N ASP A 34 19.93 7.91 -14.87
CA ASP A 34 20.12 8.26 -16.30
C ASP A 34 20.05 9.79 -16.48
N ARG A 35 21.01 10.49 -15.87
CA ARG A 35 21.47 11.80 -16.33
C ARG A 35 22.37 11.55 -17.51
N TYR A 36 21.91 11.94 -18.68
CA TYR A 36 22.69 11.84 -19.89
C TYR A 36 22.67 13.17 -20.64
N LEU A 37 23.72 13.39 -21.42
CA LEU A 37 23.83 14.58 -22.24
C LEU A 37 22.96 14.39 -23.48
N THR A 38 22.01 15.29 -23.71
CA THR A 38 21.23 15.33 -24.95
C THR A 38 21.07 16.76 -25.44
N THR A 39 20.71 16.92 -26.72
CA THR A 39 20.33 18.21 -27.27
C THR A 39 18.82 18.34 -27.30
N VAL A 40 18.29 19.31 -26.58
CA VAL A 40 16.87 19.63 -26.57
C VAL A 40 16.56 20.68 -27.63
N LEU A 41 15.47 20.49 -28.36
CA LEU A 41 14.91 21.42 -29.34
C LEU A 41 13.51 21.84 -28.89
N PHE A 42 13.31 23.14 -28.77
CA PHE A 42 12.00 23.74 -28.58
C PHE A 42 11.63 24.53 -29.82
N THR A 43 10.39 24.36 -30.29
CA THR A 43 9.83 25.19 -31.37
C THR A 43 8.47 25.73 -30.92
N ASP A 44 8.12 26.91 -31.42
CA ASP A 44 6.86 27.59 -31.11
C ASP A 44 6.42 28.45 -32.30
N ILE A 45 5.11 28.56 -32.55
CA ILE A 45 4.57 29.37 -33.65
C ILE A 45 4.56 30.85 -33.23
N VAL A 46 5.16 31.71 -34.04
CA VAL A 46 5.14 33.16 -33.80
C VAL A 46 3.75 33.72 -34.09
N ASP A 47 3.26 34.59 -33.21
CA ASP A 47 1.94 35.24 -33.31
C ASP A 47 0.74 34.26 -33.43
N SER A 48 0.84 33.06 -32.87
CA SER A 48 -0.18 32.01 -33.04
C SER A 48 -1.60 32.42 -32.64
N THR A 49 -1.74 33.23 -31.59
CA THR A 49 -3.04 33.75 -31.15
C THR A 49 -3.67 34.71 -32.17
N ARG A 50 -2.84 35.56 -32.81
CA ARG A 50 -3.30 36.47 -33.87
C ARG A 50 -3.66 35.68 -35.13
N LEU A 51 -2.80 34.73 -35.53
CA LEU A 51 -3.05 33.84 -36.68
C LEU A 51 -4.33 33.00 -36.48
N ALA A 52 -4.55 32.46 -35.28
CA ALA A 52 -5.77 31.72 -34.96
C ALA A 52 -7.04 32.59 -35.11
N THR A 53 -6.95 33.86 -34.68
CA THR A 53 -8.06 34.82 -34.76
C THR A 53 -8.36 35.25 -36.19
N GLU A 54 -7.33 35.51 -37.01
CA GLU A 54 -7.48 35.92 -38.41
C GLU A 54 -8.01 34.80 -39.32
N LEU A 55 -7.67 33.54 -39.04
CA LEU A 55 -8.02 32.38 -39.87
C LEU A 55 -9.34 31.70 -39.45
N GLY A 56 -9.74 31.88 -38.19
CA GLY A 56 -10.86 31.17 -37.57
C GLY A 56 -10.55 29.69 -37.26
N ASP A 57 -11.25 29.14 -36.27
CA ASP A 57 -10.95 27.85 -35.62
C ASP A 57 -10.81 26.63 -36.55
N ARG A 58 -11.48 26.64 -37.71
CA ARG A 58 -11.42 25.54 -38.67
C ARG A 58 -10.12 25.58 -39.46
N GLN A 59 -9.81 26.73 -40.06
CA GLN A 59 -8.58 26.88 -40.84
C GLN A 59 -7.35 26.86 -39.94
N TRP A 60 -7.46 27.39 -38.71
CA TRP A 60 -6.41 27.29 -37.70
C TRP A 60 -6.09 25.83 -37.36
N ARG A 61 -7.11 25.01 -37.06
CA ARG A 61 -6.90 23.57 -36.80
C ARG A 61 -6.24 22.84 -37.97
N GLU A 62 -6.70 23.10 -39.19
CA GLU A 62 -6.12 22.49 -40.39
C GLU A 62 -4.66 22.89 -40.59
N ARG A 63 -4.30 24.14 -40.29
CA ARG A 63 -2.90 24.60 -40.34
C ARG A 63 -2.04 24.02 -39.22
N VAL A 64 -2.55 23.95 -37.98
CA VAL A 64 -1.84 23.32 -36.86
C VAL A 64 -1.61 21.83 -37.11
N GLU A 65 -2.57 21.12 -37.71
CA GLU A 65 -2.40 19.71 -38.07
C GLU A 65 -1.33 19.52 -39.16
N GLN A 66 -1.28 20.42 -40.15
CA GLN A 66 -0.22 20.44 -41.17
C GLN A 66 1.16 20.78 -40.56
N HIS A 67 1.21 21.74 -39.63
CA HIS A 67 2.39 22.09 -38.85
C HIS A 67 2.91 20.87 -38.06
N HIS A 68 2.04 20.19 -37.31
CA HIS A 68 2.41 19.04 -36.50
C HIS A 68 2.98 17.90 -37.34
N GLU A 69 2.32 17.57 -38.46
CA GLU A 69 2.80 16.47 -39.31
C GLU A 69 4.09 16.82 -40.04
N LEU A 70 4.31 18.10 -40.41
CA LEU A 70 5.57 18.56 -40.99
C LEU A 70 6.73 18.46 -39.98
N ILE A 71 6.54 18.95 -38.75
CA ILE A 71 7.56 18.85 -37.70
C ILE A 71 7.88 17.39 -37.39
N ARG A 72 6.87 16.53 -37.20
CA ARG A 72 7.08 15.10 -36.95
C ARG A 72 7.83 14.40 -38.08
N ARG A 73 7.60 14.82 -39.33
CA ARG A 73 8.33 14.29 -40.48
C ARG A 73 9.80 14.67 -40.42
N GLU A 74 10.12 15.94 -40.14
CA GLU A 74 11.50 16.38 -40.04
C GLU A 74 12.20 15.82 -38.78
N LEU A 75 11.52 15.71 -37.64
CA LEU A 75 12.05 15.00 -36.48
C LEU A 75 12.46 13.57 -36.85
N ARG A 76 11.59 12.81 -37.54
CA ARG A 76 11.95 11.46 -38.03
C ARG A 76 13.13 11.48 -39.00
N ARG A 77 13.18 12.44 -39.93
CA ARG A 77 14.25 12.57 -40.93
C ARG A 77 15.62 12.80 -40.29
N PHE A 78 15.67 13.65 -39.27
CA PHE A 78 16.92 14.01 -38.59
C PHE A 78 17.21 13.17 -37.34
N GLY A 79 16.38 12.16 -37.06
CA GLY A 79 16.56 11.25 -35.91
C GLY A 79 16.28 11.90 -34.55
N GLY A 80 15.36 12.87 -34.50
CA GLY A 80 14.84 13.47 -33.29
C GLY A 80 13.69 12.67 -32.69
N ARG A 81 13.63 12.63 -31.36
CA ARG A 81 12.54 12.02 -30.58
C ARG A 81 11.62 13.12 -30.05
N GLU A 82 10.36 13.09 -30.46
CA GLU A 82 9.31 13.95 -29.87
C GLU A 82 9.12 13.53 -28.40
N ILE A 83 9.29 14.47 -27.48
CA ILE A 83 9.12 14.28 -26.04
C ILE A 83 7.76 14.78 -25.60
N ASP A 84 7.37 15.97 -26.08
CA ASP A 84 6.07 16.56 -25.79
C ASP A 84 5.63 17.50 -26.92
N THR A 85 4.31 17.66 -27.06
CA THR A 85 3.68 18.61 -27.99
C THR A 85 2.53 19.30 -27.25
N ALA A 86 2.67 20.60 -26.99
CA ALA A 86 1.69 21.39 -26.26
C ALA A 86 1.15 22.50 -27.18
N GLY A 87 -0.08 22.32 -27.67
CA GLY A 87 -0.73 23.29 -28.57
C GLY A 87 0.03 23.42 -29.90
N ASP A 88 0.69 24.57 -30.07
CA ASP A 88 1.48 24.97 -31.24
C ASP A 88 2.99 24.82 -31.06
N GLY A 89 3.47 24.43 -29.86
CA GLY A 89 4.87 24.19 -29.58
C GLY A 89 5.28 22.70 -29.58
N PHE A 90 6.53 22.43 -29.95
CA PHE A 90 7.15 21.10 -29.84
C PHE A 90 8.36 21.10 -28.93
N PHE A 91 8.49 20.03 -28.16
CA PHE A 91 9.70 19.70 -27.42
C PHE A 91 10.24 18.35 -27.91
N ALA A 92 11.47 18.35 -28.42
CA ALA A 92 12.15 17.17 -28.93
C ALA A 92 13.57 17.03 -28.38
N ALA A 93 14.10 15.81 -28.42
CA ALA A 93 15.47 15.48 -28.01
C ALA A 93 16.25 14.82 -29.14
N PHE A 94 17.56 15.08 -29.17
CA PHE A 94 18.49 14.60 -30.19
C PHE A 94 19.81 14.17 -29.57
N ASP A 95 20.28 12.99 -29.97
CA ASP A 95 21.59 12.46 -29.56
C ASP A 95 22.77 13.13 -30.30
N ALA A 96 22.49 13.94 -31.33
CA ALA A 96 23.51 14.64 -32.12
C ALA A 96 23.14 16.12 -32.32
N PRO A 97 23.86 17.08 -31.71
CA PRO A 97 23.52 18.50 -31.77
C PRO A 97 23.46 19.06 -33.19
N ALA A 98 24.35 18.62 -34.09
CA ALA A 98 24.35 19.07 -35.49
C ALA A 98 23.05 18.68 -36.23
N ARG A 99 22.49 17.49 -35.96
CA ARG A 99 21.20 17.06 -36.53
C ARG A 99 20.03 17.83 -35.94
N ALA A 100 20.11 18.21 -34.66
CA ALA A 100 19.10 19.03 -34.01
C ALA A 100 19.03 20.42 -34.64
N VAL A 101 20.19 21.06 -34.85
CA VAL A 101 20.27 22.37 -35.52
C VAL A 101 19.84 22.27 -36.98
N ALA A 102 20.25 21.22 -37.69
CA ALA A 102 19.81 20.95 -39.06
C ALA A 102 18.28 20.82 -39.18
N CYS A 103 17.67 20.08 -38.25
CA CYS A 103 16.24 19.89 -38.17
C CYS A 103 15.52 21.22 -37.92
N ALA A 104 15.99 22.01 -36.95
CA ALA A 104 15.42 23.29 -36.62
C ALA A 104 15.49 24.29 -37.80
N LEU A 105 16.64 24.38 -38.48
CA LEU A 105 16.81 25.22 -39.67
C LEU A 105 15.88 24.80 -40.81
N THR A 106 15.75 23.48 -41.05
CA THR A 106 14.85 22.93 -42.06
C THR A 106 13.39 23.26 -41.75
N ILE A 107 12.96 23.08 -40.50
CA ILE A 107 11.59 23.41 -40.08
C ILE A 107 11.34 24.92 -40.24
N ALA A 108 12.28 25.77 -39.84
CA ALA A 108 12.17 27.23 -39.95
C ALA A 108 12.07 27.70 -41.42
N GLU A 109 12.72 27.00 -42.36
CA GLU A 109 12.67 27.30 -43.80
C GLU A 109 11.38 26.78 -44.48
N LEU A 110 10.84 25.65 -44.03
CA LEU A 110 9.61 25.07 -44.57
C LEU A 110 8.35 25.80 -44.08
N MET A 111 8.38 26.33 -42.86
CA MET A 111 7.17 26.86 -42.21
C MET A 111 6.49 28.04 -42.93
N PRO A 112 7.23 29.00 -43.53
CA PRO A 112 6.63 30.07 -44.31
C PRO A 112 5.73 29.59 -45.46
N GLN A 113 5.96 28.38 -45.98
CA GLN A 113 5.11 27.81 -47.03
C GLN A 113 3.76 27.32 -46.53
N LEU A 114 3.62 27.13 -45.21
CA LEU A 114 2.34 26.91 -44.53
C LEU A 114 1.69 28.23 -44.08
N GLY A 115 2.28 29.38 -44.44
CA GLY A 115 1.84 30.70 -43.98
C GLY A 115 2.05 30.92 -42.49
N MET A 116 3.05 30.26 -41.90
CA MET A 116 3.39 30.33 -40.49
C MET A 116 4.89 30.60 -40.33
N GLN A 117 5.27 31.22 -39.22
CA GLN A 117 6.67 31.35 -38.82
C GLN A 117 6.83 30.68 -37.48
N ILE A 118 7.97 30.02 -37.27
CA ILE A 118 8.32 29.48 -35.96
C ILE A 118 9.54 30.19 -35.41
N ARG A 119 9.68 30.15 -34.10
CA ARG A 119 10.94 30.41 -33.40
C ARG A 119 11.44 29.09 -32.82
N ALA A 120 12.75 28.89 -32.79
CA ALA A 120 13.35 27.67 -32.28
C ALA A 120 14.53 27.95 -31.33
N GLY A 121 14.67 27.11 -30.31
CA GLY A 121 15.75 27.17 -29.34
C GLY A 121 16.40 25.81 -29.10
N LEU A 122 17.73 25.79 -29.07
CA LEU A 122 18.51 24.58 -28.81
C LEU A 122 19.51 24.75 -27.68
N HIS A 123 19.61 23.72 -26.86
CA HIS A 123 20.63 23.60 -25.83
C HIS A 123 21.08 22.16 -25.68
N THR A 124 22.38 21.94 -25.47
CA THR A 124 22.93 20.63 -25.10
C THR A 124 23.33 20.68 -23.64
N GLY A 125 22.74 19.82 -22.82
CA GLY A 125 22.94 19.79 -21.38
C GLY A 125 22.53 18.46 -20.79
N GLU A 126 22.91 18.23 -19.53
CA GLU A 126 22.48 17.03 -18.80
C GLU A 126 20.97 17.12 -18.54
N VAL A 127 20.29 16.05 -18.91
CA VAL A 127 18.86 15.86 -18.63
C VAL A 127 18.67 14.52 -17.96
N GLU A 128 17.59 14.43 -17.20
CA GLU A 128 17.15 13.21 -16.53
C GLU A 128 15.88 12.72 -17.21
N GLU A 129 15.82 11.43 -17.57
CA GLU A 129 14.63 10.81 -18.13
C GLU A 129 13.88 9.99 -17.08
N VAL A 130 12.64 10.38 -16.81
CA VAL A 130 11.77 9.69 -15.84
C VAL A 130 10.44 9.41 -16.52
N ALA A 131 10.06 8.14 -16.62
CA ALA A 131 8.83 7.67 -17.27
C ALA A 131 8.64 8.23 -18.71
N GLY A 132 9.72 8.29 -19.49
CA GLY A 132 9.71 8.76 -20.89
C GLY A 132 9.64 10.28 -21.08
N LYS A 133 9.66 11.06 -19.99
CA LYS A 133 9.71 12.53 -20.02
C LYS A 133 11.10 13.03 -19.60
N LEU A 134 11.60 14.05 -20.31
CA LEU A 134 12.86 14.70 -19.96
C LEU A 134 12.64 15.84 -18.97
N ARG A 135 13.47 15.87 -17.92
CA ARG A 135 13.49 16.91 -16.88
C ARG A 135 14.92 17.35 -16.60
N GLY A 136 15.06 18.47 -15.88
CA GLY A 136 16.36 19.01 -15.47
C GLY A 136 16.66 20.38 -16.06
N ILE A 137 17.74 21.00 -15.58
CA ILE A 137 18.08 22.38 -15.93
C ILE A 137 18.32 22.58 -17.43
N GLY A 138 18.85 21.57 -18.12
CA GLY A 138 19.07 21.61 -19.58
C GLY A 138 17.77 21.82 -20.37
N VAL A 139 16.65 21.25 -19.92
CA VAL A 139 15.32 21.43 -20.53
C VAL A 139 14.85 22.87 -20.37
N HIS A 140 15.01 23.44 -19.17
CA HIS A 140 14.62 24.82 -18.89
C HIS A 140 15.46 25.83 -19.68
N ILE A 141 16.77 25.61 -19.79
CA ILE A 141 17.67 26.46 -20.60
C ILE A 141 17.25 26.41 -22.07
N GLY A 142 17.04 25.23 -22.65
CA GLY A 142 16.59 25.07 -24.04
C GLY A 142 15.28 25.83 -24.34
N ALA A 143 14.30 25.73 -23.44
CA ALA A 143 13.04 26.45 -23.58
C ALA A 143 13.22 27.99 -23.52
N ARG A 144 14.16 28.49 -22.69
CA ARG A 144 14.44 29.93 -22.57
C ARG A 144 15.26 30.49 -23.72
N VAL A 145 16.16 29.69 -24.29
CA VAL A 145 16.83 30.01 -25.56
C VAL A 145 15.78 30.17 -26.66
N GLY A 146 14.81 29.25 -26.76
CA GLY A 146 13.75 29.32 -27.77
C GLY A 146 12.80 30.49 -27.59
N ALA A 147 12.45 30.84 -26.35
CA ALA A 147 11.65 32.02 -26.05
C ALA A 147 12.34 33.34 -26.43
N SER A 148 13.67 33.35 -26.52
CA SER A 148 14.47 34.52 -26.91
C SER A 148 14.64 34.66 -28.42
N ALA A 149 14.25 33.66 -29.21
CA ALA A 149 14.36 33.65 -30.67
C ALA A 149 13.23 34.45 -31.33
N GLY A 150 13.60 35.20 -32.37
CA GLY A 150 12.67 35.93 -33.24
C GLY A 150 11.97 35.04 -34.27
N ALA A 151 11.20 35.68 -35.15
CA ALA A 151 10.45 34.98 -36.20
C ALA A 151 11.37 34.32 -37.24
N SER A 152 11.15 33.04 -37.49
CA SER A 152 11.99 32.18 -38.34
C SER A 152 13.45 32.10 -37.88
N GLU A 153 13.72 32.41 -36.62
CA GLU A 153 15.05 32.37 -36.04
C GLU A 153 15.28 31.08 -35.25
N VAL A 154 16.48 30.52 -35.40
CA VAL A 154 16.97 29.37 -34.64
C VAL A 154 18.10 29.83 -33.74
N LEU A 155 17.84 29.96 -32.43
CA LEU A 155 18.86 30.31 -31.44
C LEU A 155 19.44 29.08 -30.76
N THR A 156 20.73 29.16 -30.46
CA THR A 156 21.45 28.11 -29.72
C THR A 156 22.28 28.72 -28.59
N SER A 157 22.48 27.95 -27.52
CA SER A 157 23.48 28.28 -26.49
C SER A 157 24.91 28.09 -27.02
N ALA A 158 25.90 28.78 -26.45
CA ALA A 158 27.33 28.58 -26.74
C ALA A 158 27.76 27.09 -26.78
N THR A 159 27.24 26.27 -25.86
CA THR A 159 27.51 24.82 -25.80
C THR A 159 27.16 24.09 -27.09
N VAL A 160 26.04 24.43 -27.73
CA VAL A 160 25.62 23.81 -28.99
C VAL A 160 26.56 24.25 -30.12
N ARG A 161 26.85 25.56 -30.23
CA ARG A 161 27.79 26.10 -31.22
C ARG A 161 29.13 25.39 -31.15
N ASP A 162 29.68 25.25 -29.95
CA ASP A 162 31.02 24.70 -29.72
C ASP A 162 31.07 23.22 -30.12
N ILE A 163 30.04 22.45 -29.79
CA ILE A 163 29.99 21.01 -30.12
C ILE A 163 29.80 20.77 -31.63
N VAL A 164 29.14 21.67 -32.36
CA VAL A 164 28.91 21.48 -33.80
C VAL A 164 29.98 22.12 -34.70
N THR A 165 31.11 22.55 -34.13
CA THR A 165 32.23 23.10 -34.90
C THR A 165 32.69 22.11 -35.99
N GLY A 166 32.71 22.55 -37.26
CA GLY A 166 33.07 21.71 -38.41
C GLY A 166 31.90 21.01 -39.12
N SER A 167 30.66 21.16 -38.62
CA SER A 167 29.44 20.61 -39.24
C SER A 167 28.92 21.38 -40.47
N GLY A 168 29.56 22.50 -40.82
CA GLY A 168 29.11 23.36 -41.93
C GLY A 168 27.93 24.28 -41.60
N ILE A 169 27.50 24.33 -40.33
CA ILE A 169 26.54 25.31 -39.80
C ILE A 169 27.30 26.58 -39.41
N GLU A 170 26.77 27.75 -39.81
CA GLU A 170 27.31 29.06 -39.47
C GLU A 170 26.55 29.66 -38.28
N PHE A 171 27.21 30.51 -37.51
CA PHE A 171 26.64 31.11 -36.31
C PHE A 171 26.93 32.61 -36.26
N GLU A 172 25.88 33.41 -36.14
CA GLU A 172 25.99 34.83 -35.82
C GLU A 172 25.86 35.05 -34.31
N ASP A 173 26.74 35.87 -33.77
CA ASP A 173 26.74 36.22 -32.35
C ASP A 173 25.55 37.13 -32.00
N ARG A 174 24.75 36.74 -30.99
CA ARG A 174 23.61 37.51 -30.45
C ARG A 174 23.81 38.05 -29.04
N GLY A 175 25.06 38.00 -28.56
CA GLY A 175 25.54 38.56 -27.30
C GLY A 175 25.16 37.75 -26.06
N LEU A 176 25.57 38.29 -24.92
CA LEU A 176 25.19 37.81 -23.59
C LEU A 176 23.76 38.23 -23.27
N ARG A 177 22.97 37.31 -22.70
CA ARG A 177 21.59 37.52 -22.27
C ARG A 177 21.30 36.83 -20.96
N GLU A 178 20.54 37.48 -20.09
CA GLU A 178 19.96 36.82 -18.92
C GLU A 178 18.71 36.01 -19.33
N LEU A 179 18.69 34.74 -18.99
CA LEU A 179 17.55 33.85 -19.26
C LEU A 179 16.63 33.82 -18.05
N LYS A 180 15.34 34.15 -18.22
CA LYS A 180 14.37 34.21 -17.12
C LYS A 180 14.33 32.92 -16.30
N GLY A 181 14.75 33.02 -15.03
CA GLY A 181 14.74 31.92 -14.05
C GLY A 181 15.94 30.98 -14.12
N VAL A 182 16.97 31.31 -14.89
CA VAL A 182 18.27 30.61 -14.93
C VAL A 182 19.34 31.58 -14.47
N THR A 183 20.20 31.18 -13.53
CA THR A 183 21.27 32.04 -13.01
C THR A 183 22.39 32.25 -14.04
N GLY A 184 22.95 33.46 -14.07
CA GLY A 184 24.09 33.84 -14.92
C GLY A 184 23.71 34.44 -16.28
N GLU A 185 24.70 35.03 -16.95
CA GLU A 185 24.58 35.52 -18.33
C GLU A 185 24.93 34.42 -19.34
N TRP A 186 24.09 34.27 -20.36
CA TRP A 186 24.20 33.20 -21.35
C TRP A 186 24.47 33.78 -22.74
N HIS A 187 25.53 33.31 -23.38
CA HIS A 187 25.89 33.75 -24.73
C HIS A 187 25.09 32.95 -25.76
N LEU A 188 24.26 33.66 -26.55
CA LEU A 188 23.42 33.05 -27.57
C LEU A 188 23.93 33.32 -28.98
N TYR A 189 23.69 32.37 -29.87
CA TYR A 189 24.07 32.44 -31.28
C TYR A 189 22.86 32.11 -32.16
N ALA A 190 22.69 32.86 -33.24
CA ALA A 190 21.73 32.52 -34.28
C ALA A 190 22.40 31.57 -35.27
N ALA A 191 21.82 30.38 -35.43
CA ALA A 191 22.29 29.41 -36.42
C ALA A 191 21.81 29.80 -37.82
N THR A 192 22.69 29.74 -38.81
CA THR A 192 22.38 29.96 -40.22
C THR A 192 22.93 28.82 -41.09
N PRO A 193 22.25 28.48 -42.19
CA PRO A 193 22.69 27.39 -43.06
C PRO A 193 23.90 27.81 -43.91
N GLY A 194 25.07 27.25 -43.63
CA GLY A 194 26.30 27.45 -44.41
C GLY A 194 26.30 26.72 -45.75
N ALA A 195 27.29 26.99 -46.62
CA ALA A 195 27.33 26.44 -47.99
C ALA A 195 27.27 24.90 -48.03
N ARG A 196 28.04 24.24 -47.15
CA ARG A 196 28.11 22.77 -47.05
C ARG A 196 26.81 22.13 -46.53
N PHE A 197 26.07 22.85 -45.68
CA PHE A 197 24.77 22.42 -45.19
C PHE A 197 23.72 22.37 -46.30
N ARG A 198 23.75 23.36 -47.21
CA ARG A 198 22.84 23.43 -48.37
C ARG A 198 23.12 22.34 -49.41
N ASP A 199 24.35 21.84 -49.49
CA ASP A 199 24.73 20.74 -50.37
C ASP A 199 24.27 19.37 -49.83
N GLU A 200 24.38 19.14 -48.52
CA GLU A 200 24.01 17.89 -47.86
C GLU A 200 22.50 17.75 -47.66
N PHE A 201 21.79 18.88 -47.53
CA PHE A 201 20.33 18.97 -47.44
C PHE A 201 19.79 19.96 -48.47
N PRO A 202 19.67 19.57 -49.76
CA PRO A 202 19.22 20.47 -50.82
C PRO A 202 17.72 20.76 -50.67
N ILE A 203 17.39 21.75 -49.84
CA ILE A 203 16.09 22.43 -49.87
C ILE A 203 16.17 23.44 -51.01
N ALA A 204 16.11 22.96 -52.25
CA ALA A 204 15.92 23.87 -53.37
C ALA A 204 14.57 24.57 -53.15
N ALA A 205 14.51 25.89 -53.27
CA ALA A 205 13.27 26.67 -53.11
C ALA A 205 12.07 26.15 -53.96
N GLY A 206 12.32 25.26 -54.94
CA GLY A 206 11.30 24.54 -55.72
C GLY A 206 10.80 23.19 -55.16
N THR A 207 11.41 22.57 -54.13
CA THR A 207 10.97 21.27 -53.58
C THR A 207 10.12 21.38 -52.32
N ALA A 208 10.28 22.43 -51.52
CA ALA A 208 9.51 22.66 -50.30
C ALA A 208 7.98 22.67 -50.55
N GLY A 209 7.53 23.19 -51.70
CA GLY A 209 6.11 23.19 -52.06
C GLY A 209 5.57 21.77 -52.34
N ARG A 210 6.44 20.87 -52.85
CA ARG A 210 6.10 19.44 -53.01
C ARG A 210 6.01 18.73 -51.68
N GLU A 211 6.88 19.07 -50.74
CA GLU A 211 6.90 18.48 -49.40
C GLU A 211 5.67 18.86 -48.58
N VAL A 212 5.26 20.13 -48.61
CA VAL A 212 4.02 20.60 -47.98
C VAL A 212 2.79 19.96 -48.66
N ALA A 213 2.80 19.85 -49.99
CA ALA A 213 1.73 19.18 -50.73
C ALA A 213 1.62 17.67 -50.41
N ALA A 214 2.73 16.99 -50.10
CA ALA A 214 2.73 15.59 -49.69
C ALA A 214 2.09 15.38 -48.31
N VAL A 215 2.36 16.29 -47.36
CA VAL A 215 1.70 16.29 -46.03
C VAL A 215 0.20 16.50 -46.19
N ARG A 216 -0.22 17.49 -47.00
CA ARG A 216 -1.64 17.76 -47.27
C ARG A 216 -2.36 16.55 -47.88
N ARG A 217 -1.77 15.88 -48.88
CA ARG A 217 -2.34 14.65 -49.47
C ARG A 217 -2.44 13.49 -48.46
N THR A 218 -1.52 13.41 -47.51
CA THR A 218 -1.51 12.37 -46.46
C THR A 218 -2.67 12.59 -45.47
N LEU A 219 -2.88 13.83 -45.06
CA LEU A 219 -4.01 14.23 -44.21
C LEU A 219 -5.36 14.05 -44.93
N GLU A 220 -5.46 14.42 -46.21
CA GLU A 220 -6.66 14.22 -47.03
C GLU A 220 -7.02 12.72 -47.19
N ARG A 221 -6.01 11.84 -47.35
CA ARG A 221 -6.22 10.37 -47.38
C ARG A 221 -6.69 9.81 -46.04
N ARG A 222 -6.15 10.30 -44.90
CA ARG A 222 -6.62 9.93 -43.54
C ARG A 222 -8.06 10.39 -43.30
N ALA A 223 -8.42 11.61 -43.73
CA ALA A 223 -9.78 12.13 -43.65
C ALA A 223 -10.77 11.31 -44.53
N ARG A 224 -10.36 10.89 -45.73
CA ARG A 224 -11.18 10.06 -46.62
C ARG A 224 -11.38 8.63 -46.09
N ARG A 225 -10.36 8.03 -45.44
CA ARG A 225 -10.49 6.73 -44.75
C ARG A 225 -11.40 6.79 -43.53
N ARG A 226 -11.34 7.88 -42.74
CA ARG A 226 -12.28 8.13 -41.64
C ARG A 226 -13.72 8.31 -42.12
N ARG A 227 -13.94 8.93 -43.29
CA ARG A 227 -15.27 9.03 -43.92
C ARG A 227 -15.80 7.70 -44.47
N ILE A 228 -14.94 6.81 -44.97
CA ILE A 228 -15.34 5.47 -45.45
C ILE A 228 -15.68 4.53 -44.28
N ALA A 229 -14.98 4.66 -43.15
CA ALA A 229 -15.31 3.92 -41.92
C ALA A 229 -16.69 4.31 -41.32
N LEU A 230 -17.20 5.50 -41.65
CA LEU A 230 -18.51 6.00 -41.20
C LEU A 230 -19.70 5.57 -42.10
N ILE A 231 -19.46 4.90 -43.24
CA ILE A 231 -20.51 4.47 -44.18
C ILE A 231 -21.03 3.05 -43.87
N GLY A 232 -20.40 2.30 -42.94
CA GLY A 232 -20.81 0.94 -42.57
C GLY A 232 -21.93 0.81 -41.53
N GLY A 233 -22.49 1.91 -41.00
CA GLY A 233 -23.40 1.86 -39.85
C GLY A 233 -24.59 2.82 -39.92
N GLY A 234 -25.22 2.99 -41.09
CA GLY A 234 -26.27 3.98 -41.29
C GLY A 234 -27.47 3.49 -42.10
N VAL A 235 -28.28 2.59 -41.53
CA VAL A 235 -29.72 2.57 -41.83
C VAL A 235 -30.42 3.25 -40.65
N ALA A 236 -30.62 4.55 -40.76
CA ALA A 236 -31.77 5.30 -40.26
C ALA A 236 -31.48 6.80 -40.36
N VAL A 237 -32.53 7.56 -40.66
CA VAL A 237 -32.60 9.03 -40.66
C VAL A 237 -32.15 9.70 -41.97
N VAL A 238 -33.04 9.56 -42.96
CA VAL A 238 -33.31 10.62 -43.92
C VAL A 238 -34.14 11.71 -43.22
N ALA A 239 -33.70 12.97 -43.43
CA ALA A 239 -34.40 14.25 -43.24
C ALA A 239 -34.74 14.65 -41.78
N ALA A 240 -33.99 15.49 -41.06
CA ALA A 240 -33.11 16.61 -41.44
C ALA A 240 -33.79 17.68 -42.31
N ALA A 241 -34.91 18.22 -41.82
CA ALA A 241 -35.49 19.47 -42.32
C ALA A 241 -36.17 20.28 -41.19
N ALA A 242 -35.52 20.45 -40.03
CA ALA A 242 -35.93 21.42 -39.01
C ALA A 242 -34.86 21.55 -37.90
N ALA A 243 -33.78 22.32 -38.12
CA ALA A 243 -32.95 22.85 -37.04
C ALA A 243 -31.95 23.90 -37.58
N GLY A 244 -32.48 24.97 -38.18
CA GLY A 244 -31.71 26.17 -38.51
C GLY A 244 -31.45 27.10 -37.33
N THR A 245 -31.68 26.63 -36.09
CA THR A 245 -31.67 27.48 -34.89
C THR A 245 -31.24 26.68 -33.64
N PHE A 246 -30.03 26.08 -33.69
CA PHE A 246 -29.39 25.54 -32.49
C PHE A 246 -27.85 25.58 -32.61
N LEU A 247 -27.29 26.80 -32.66
CA LEU A 247 -25.85 27.03 -32.64
C LEU A 247 -25.49 27.99 -31.49
N ILE A 248 -25.91 27.62 -30.28
CA ILE A 248 -25.28 28.04 -29.02
C ILE A 248 -25.22 26.76 -28.17
N THR A 249 -24.09 26.55 -27.47
CA THR A 249 -23.74 25.40 -26.62
C THR A 249 -23.17 24.15 -27.33
N ARG A 250 -21.88 24.19 -27.73
CA ARG A 250 -21.08 22.95 -27.69
C ARG A 250 -20.55 22.79 -26.26
N PRO A 251 -20.94 21.74 -25.51
CA PRO A 251 -20.38 21.51 -24.18
C PRO A 251 -18.86 21.27 -24.28
N PRO A 252 -18.09 21.63 -23.24
CA PRO A 252 -16.64 21.41 -23.20
C PRO A 252 -16.29 19.93 -23.41
N PRO A 253 -15.08 19.62 -23.89
CA PRO A 253 -14.63 18.24 -24.09
C PRO A 253 -14.70 17.47 -22.77
N SER A 254 -15.50 16.40 -22.75
CA SER A 254 -15.58 15.48 -21.61
C SER A 254 -14.64 14.31 -21.79
N LEU A 255 -13.94 13.90 -20.73
CA LEU A 255 -13.13 12.70 -20.74
C LEU A 255 -14.02 11.44 -20.66
N PRO A 256 -13.65 10.33 -21.30
CA PRO A 256 -14.40 9.07 -21.24
C PRO A 256 -14.20 8.30 -19.92
N GLY A 257 -13.21 8.69 -19.11
CA GLY A 257 -12.83 8.07 -17.85
C GLY A 257 -11.64 8.81 -17.24
N VAL A 258 -11.22 8.35 -16.05
CA VAL A 258 -10.10 8.90 -15.29
C VAL A 258 -9.02 7.85 -15.09
N GLN A 259 -7.75 8.23 -15.22
CA GLN A 259 -6.61 7.33 -15.04
C GLN A 259 -6.43 6.91 -13.57
N PRO A 260 -5.83 5.73 -13.30
CA PRO A 260 -5.36 5.38 -11.96
C PRO A 260 -4.39 6.42 -11.37
N ASN A 261 -4.32 6.51 -10.03
CA ASN A 261 -3.43 7.42 -9.30
C ASN A 261 -3.62 8.89 -9.72
N SER A 262 -4.89 9.31 -9.82
CA SER A 262 -5.25 10.67 -10.20
C SER A 262 -6.37 11.23 -9.33
N ALA A 263 -6.49 12.55 -9.30
CA ALA A 263 -7.68 13.26 -8.83
C ALA A 263 -8.55 13.62 -10.04
N GLY A 264 -9.69 12.96 -10.19
CA GLY A 264 -10.67 13.20 -11.24
C GLY A 264 -11.64 14.33 -10.90
N LEU A 265 -12.19 14.98 -11.93
CA LEU A 265 -13.15 16.07 -11.79
C LEU A 265 -14.43 15.77 -12.58
N ILE A 266 -15.57 15.82 -11.90
CA ILE A 266 -16.91 15.80 -12.51
C ILE A 266 -17.56 17.17 -12.35
N ASP A 267 -18.12 17.68 -13.44
CA ASP A 267 -19.02 18.82 -13.39
C ASP A 267 -20.37 18.37 -12.82
N ALA A 268 -20.72 18.88 -11.64
CA ALA A 268 -21.87 18.42 -10.87
C ALA A 268 -23.21 18.70 -11.55
N ALA A 269 -23.26 19.67 -12.48
CA ALA A 269 -24.46 20.05 -13.21
C ALA A 269 -24.73 19.16 -14.43
N SER A 270 -23.68 18.68 -15.10
CA SER A 270 -23.79 17.89 -16.33
C SER A 270 -23.45 16.41 -16.18
N ASP A 271 -22.95 15.98 -15.02
CA ASP A 271 -22.49 14.61 -14.76
C ASP A 271 -21.34 14.16 -15.67
N ARG A 272 -20.57 15.12 -16.21
CA ARG A 272 -19.47 14.85 -17.15
C ARG A 272 -18.12 14.98 -16.47
N ILE A 273 -17.20 14.08 -16.82
CA ILE A 273 -15.80 14.18 -16.42
C ILE A 273 -15.14 15.31 -17.22
N VAL A 274 -14.64 16.33 -16.52
CA VAL A 274 -14.12 17.58 -17.12
C VAL A 274 -12.61 17.77 -16.94
N GLY A 275 -11.94 16.85 -16.26
CA GLY A 275 -10.50 16.86 -16.09
C GLY A 275 -9.99 15.79 -15.14
N GLU A 276 -8.67 15.68 -15.06
CA GLU A 276 -7.94 14.86 -14.09
C GLU A 276 -6.58 15.51 -13.78
N VAL A 277 -6.02 15.18 -12.62
CA VAL A 277 -4.67 15.60 -12.18
C VAL A 277 -3.94 14.37 -11.66
N GLY A 278 -2.78 14.03 -12.23
CA GLY A 278 -1.95 12.94 -11.72
C GLY A 278 -1.39 13.25 -10.32
N ILE A 279 -1.43 12.28 -9.42
CA ILE A 279 -0.99 12.38 -8.02
C ILE A 279 -0.14 11.16 -7.63
N GLY A 280 0.17 11.04 -6.34
CA GLY A 280 0.89 9.90 -5.77
C GLY A 280 0.12 8.57 -5.87
N THR A 281 0.77 7.51 -5.42
CA THR A 281 0.22 6.16 -5.48
C THR A 281 -0.81 5.90 -4.39
N ARG A 282 -1.82 5.08 -4.72
CA ARG A 282 -2.90 4.66 -3.81
C ARG A 282 -3.54 5.86 -3.07
N PRO A 283 -4.22 6.77 -3.79
CA PRO A 283 -4.86 7.93 -3.18
C PRO A 283 -6.19 7.55 -2.51
N ASP A 284 -6.29 7.81 -1.20
CA ASP A 284 -7.34 7.21 -0.34
C ASP A 284 -8.34 8.21 0.19
N ALA A 285 -7.89 9.41 0.55
CA ALA A 285 -8.74 10.44 1.13
C ALA A 285 -8.53 11.77 0.40
N ILE A 286 -9.61 12.54 0.26
CA ILE A 286 -9.59 13.85 -0.40
C ILE A 286 -10.37 14.86 0.44
N ALA A 287 -9.84 16.07 0.58
CA ALA A 287 -10.52 17.18 1.24
C ALA A 287 -10.28 18.50 0.49
N PHE A 288 -11.18 19.46 0.69
CA PHE A 288 -11.09 20.79 0.10
C PHE A 288 -11.15 21.86 1.19
N GLY A 289 -10.26 22.84 1.11
CA GLY A 289 -10.20 23.96 2.03
C GLY A 289 -8.86 24.68 1.92
N GLU A 290 -8.75 25.86 2.55
CA GLU A 290 -7.54 26.72 2.44
C GLU A 290 -7.12 26.98 0.97
N GLY A 291 -8.13 27.09 0.09
CA GLY A 291 -7.96 27.37 -1.34
C GLY A 291 -7.42 26.22 -2.19
N ALA A 292 -7.25 25.01 -1.65
CA ALA A 292 -6.67 23.87 -2.34
C ALA A 292 -7.45 22.56 -2.11
N VAL A 293 -7.27 21.61 -3.03
CA VAL A 293 -7.67 20.21 -2.85
C VAL A 293 -6.47 19.42 -2.33
N TRP A 294 -6.69 18.65 -1.26
CA TRP A 294 -5.66 17.90 -0.55
C TRP A 294 -5.97 16.41 -0.66
N VAL A 295 -5.01 15.62 -1.14
CA VAL A 295 -5.20 14.17 -1.35
C VAL A 295 -4.15 13.40 -0.56
N ALA A 296 -4.57 12.50 0.33
CA ALA A 296 -3.67 11.58 1.03
C ALA A 296 -3.31 10.39 0.12
N ASN A 297 -2.01 10.21 -0.15
CA ASN A 297 -1.47 9.13 -0.96
C ASN A 297 -0.89 8.07 -0.01
N THR A 298 -1.68 7.05 0.32
CA THR A 298 -1.31 6.03 1.31
C THR A 298 -0.10 5.21 0.88
N GLY A 299 0.11 5.03 -0.42
CA GLY A 299 1.23 4.23 -0.94
C GLY A 299 2.59 4.94 -0.89
N ASP A 300 2.59 6.27 -0.70
CA ASP A 300 3.81 7.09 -0.75
C ASP A 300 4.08 7.83 0.57
N ASP A 301 3.25 7.64 1.61
CA ASP A 301 3.29 8.39 2.88
C ASP A 301 3.28 9.92 2.69
N THR A 302 2.52 10.40 1.69
CA THR A 302 2.48 11.82 1.32
C THR A 302 1.06 12.39 1.18
N VAL A 303 0.97 13.71 1.15
CA VAL A 303 -0.23 14.46 0.75
C VAL A 303 0.06 15.32 -0.49
N SER A 304 -0.78 15.18 -1.52
CA SER A 304 -0.77 16.03 -2.72
C SER A 304 -1.61 17.29 -2.49
N ARG A 305 -1.07 18.47 -2.80
CA ARG A 305 -1.79 19.75 -2.84
C ARG A 305 -2.08 20.13 -4.28
N ILE A 306 -3.34 20.33 -4.63
CA ILE A 306 -3.80 20.68 -5.98
C ILE A 306 -4.49 22.05 -5.93
N ASP A 307 -4.16 22.91 -6.88
CA ASP A 307 -4.93 24.15 -7.11
C ASP A 307 -6.18 23.81 -7.95
N PRO A 308 -7.39 23.96 -7.39
CA PRO A 308 -8.63 23.58 -8.07
C PRO A 308 -8.99 24.48 -9.26
N ARG A 309 -8.40 25.69 -9.36
CA ARG A 309 -8.66 26.62 -10.45
C ARG A 309 -7.77 26.31 -11.65
N THR A 310 -6.48 26.11 -11.42
CA THR A 310 -5.51 25.81 -12.48
C THR A 310 -5.43 24.31 -12.81
N ARG A 311 -5.93 23.44 -11.91
CA ARG A 311 -5.87 21.98 -12.00
C ARG A 311 -4.43 21.46 -12.07
N LEU A 312 -3.54 22.11 -11.33
CA LEU A 312 -2.12 21.75 -11.26
C LEU A 312 -1.78 21.20 -9.87
N LEU A 313 -0.98 20.13 -9.85
CA LEU A 313 -0.31 19.67 -8.65
C LEU A 313 0.71 20.73 -8.23
N VAL A 314 0.50 21.34 -7.06
CA VAL A 314 1.33 22.41 -6.49
C VAL A 314 2.53 21.81 -5.77
N GLN A 315 2.30 20.83 -4.90
CA GLN A 315 3.33 20.21 -4.07
C GLN A 315 2.89 18.84 -3.56
N THR A 316 3.84 17.95 -3.35
CA THR A 316 3.70 16.72 -2.57
C THR A 316 4.44 16.89 -1.23
N ILE A 317 3.80 16.52 -0.13
CA ILE A 317 4.24 16.79 1.24
C ILE A 317 4.34 15.47 2.00
N ASP A 318 5.50 15.16 2.55
CA ASP A 318 5.70 13.97 3.39
C ASP A 318 4.93 14.09 4.71
N VAL A 319 4.26 13.02 5.12
CA VAL A 319 3.50 12.90 6.38
C VAL A 319 3.92 11.63 7.13
N GLY A 320 3.10 11.16 8.07
CA GLY A 320 3.37 9.89 8.75
C GLY A 320 2.93 8.69 7.92
N SER A 321 3.27 7.49 8.39
CA SER A 321 3.06 6.23 7.67
C SER A 321 1.58 5.91 7.46
N ALA A 322 1.24 5.45 6.25
CA ALA A 322 -0.07 5.06 5.78
C ALA A 322 -1.18 6.12 6.08
N PRO A 323 -1.10 7.33 5.46
CA PRO A 323 -2.07 8.39 5.66
C PRO A 323 -3.46 7.99 5.14
N SER A 324 -4.42 7.79 6.03
CA SER A 324 -5.72 7.14 5.77
C SER A 324 -6.88 8.12 5.63
N GLY A 325 -6.78 9.30 6.24
CA GLY A 325 -7.83 10.32 6.25
C GLY A 325 -7.28 11.73 6.21
N VAL A 326 -7.99 12.65 5.56
CA VAL A 326 -7.62 14.07 5.51
C VAL A 326 -8.84 14.96 5.74
N ALA A 327 -8.68 16.01 6.55
CA ALA A 327 -9.69 17.04 6.76
C ALA A 327 -9.05 18.42 6.83
N VAL A 328 -9.81 19.44 6.47
CA VAL A 328 -9.37 20.84 6.52
C VAL A 328 -10.23 21.60 7.52
N GLY A 329 -9.61 22.45 8.33
CA GLY A 329 -10.32 23.30 9.26
C GLY A 329 -9.39 23.97 10.26
N PHE A 330 -9.86 25.06 10.86
CA PHE A 330 -9.11 25.85 11.84
C PHE A 330 -7.75 26.35 11.31
N GLY A 331 -7.67 26.70 10.01
CA GLY A 331 -6.45 27.21 9.37
C GLY A 331 -5.37 26.14 9.18
N SER A 332 -5.73 24.86 9.13
CA SER A 332 -4.78 23.75 9.03
C SER A 332 -5.38 22.55 8.29
N ILE A 333 -4.49 21.71 7.79
CA ILE A 333 -4.85 20.40 7.23
C ILE A 333 -4.44 19.34 8.25
N TRP A 334 -5.35 18.41 8.51
CA TRP A 334 -5.22 17.35 9.49
C TRP A 334 -5.22 16.01 8.77
N VAL A 335 -4.17 15.22 8.95
CA VAL A 335 -3.97 13.96 8.24
C VAL A 335 -3.81 12.84 9.24
N ALA A 336 -4.72 11.86 9.25
CA ALA A 336 -4.63 10.68 10.09
C ALA A 336 -3.61 9.69 9.50
N ASN A 337 -2.60 9.31 10.28
CA ASN A 337 -1.54 8.39 9.86
C ASN A 337 -1.73 7.04 10.56
N SER A 338 -2.33 6.09 9.85
CA SER A 338 -2.79 4.83 10.44
C SER A 338 -1.66 3.93 10.94
N GLY A 339 -0.47 4.04 10.32
CA GLY A 339 0.74 3.31 10.72
C GLY A 339 1.44 3.90 11.96
N ASP A 340 1.21 5.18 12.27
CA ASP A 340 2.02 5.89 13.26
C ASP A 340 1.24 6.32 14.51
N ARG A 341 -0.04 5.96 14.65
CA ARG A 341 -0.94 6.43 15.73
C ARG A 341 -0.94 7.96 15.90
N THR A 342 -0.80 8.69 14.80
CA THR A 342 -0.67 10.15 14.82
C THR A 342 -1.63 10.82 13.86
N VAL A 343 -1.84 12.12 14.10
CA VAL A 343 -2.36 13.07 13.13
C VAL A 343 -1.29 14.09 12.80
N SER A 344 -0.94 14.24 11.51
CA SER A 344 -0.09 15.33 11.03
C SER A 344 -0.90 16.61 10.87
N ARG A 345 -0.43 17.70 11.45
CA ARG A 345 -0.94 19.07 11.21
C ARG A 345 -0.05 19.77 10.19
N ILE A 346 -0.61 20.13 9.04
CA ILE A 346 0.10 20.84 7.97
C ILE A 346 -0.34 22.30 7.95
N ASN A 347 0.64 23.21 7.82
CA ASN A 347 0.39 24.62 7.58
C ASN A 347 0.18 24.88 6.06
N PRO A 348 -0.99 25.37 5.63
CA PRO A 348 -1.30 25.61 4.21
C PRO A 348 -0.47 26.71 3.54
N ASP A 349 0.12 27.64 4.31
CA ASP A 349 0.85 28.79 3.78
C ASP A 349 2.25 28.39 3.29
N ASN A 350 2.88 27.43 3.97
CA ASN A 350 4.24 26.97 3.67
C ASN A 350 4.35 25.48 3.31
N ASN A 351 3.24 24.74 3.34
CA ASN A 351 3.14 23.32 3.00
C ASN A 351 4.09 22.43 3.83
N ARG A 352 4.28 22.74 5.12
CA ARG A 352 5.09 21.92 6.02
C ARG A 352 4.23 21.31 7.14
N VAL A 353 4.54 20.07 7.50
CA VAL A 353 4.06 19.48 8.75
C VAL A 353 4.65 20.28 9.92
N VAL A 354 3.79 20.90 10.72
CA VAL A 354 4.19 21.72 11.87
C VAL A 354 4.12 20.95 13.19
N GLN A 355 3.34 19.87 13.23
CA GLN A 355 3.16 19.08 14.45
C GLN A 355 2.62 17.67 14.15
N PRO A 356 3.24 16.60 14.66
CA PRO A 356 2.60 15.31 14.84
C PRO A 356 1.84 15.28 16.18
N ILE A 357 0.60 14.79 16.18
CA ILE A 357 -0.26 14.69 17.37
C ILE A 357 -0.61 13.23 17.59
N THR A 358 -0.19 12.66 18.73
CA THR A 358 -0.52 11.28 19.07
C THR A 358 -2.01 11.12 19.39
N VAL A 359 -2.64 10.12 18.79
CA VAL A 359 -4.06 9.73 18.98
C VAL A 359 -4.13 8.24 19.37
N GLY A 360 -5.30 7.60 19.22
CA GLY A 360 -5.44 6.15 19.43
C GLY A 360 -4.80 5.32 18.32
N ASN A 361 -4.88 3.99 18.47
CA ASN A 361 -4.32 3.03 17.53
C ASN A 361 -5.17 2.92 16.25
N GLY A 362 -4.49 2.85 15.11
CA GLY A 362 -5.12 2.71 13.80
C GLY A 362 -6.09 3.85 13.47
N PRO A 363 -5.66 5.13 13.49
CA PRO A 363 -6.52 6.23 13.08
C PRO A 363 -6.93 6.06 11.61
N THR A 364 -8.23 6.05 11.33
CA THR A 364 -8.80 5.69 10.01
C THR A 364 -9.44 6.85 9.27
N ALA A 365 -10.07 7.78 9.99
CA ALA A 365 -10.70 8.97 9.41
C ALA A 365 -10.61 10.16 10.35
N VAL A 366 -10.72 11.35 9.77
CA VAL A 366 -10.65 12.64 10.48
C VAL A 366 -11.71 13.59 9.94
N ALA A 367 -12.35 14.36 10.82
CA ALA A 367 -13.30 15.41 10.46
C ALA A 367 -13.12 16.65 11.35
N THR A 368 -13.53 17.81 10.85
CA THR A 368 -13.56 19.07 11.59
C THR A 368 -15.01 19.50 11.82
N GLY A 369 -15.33 19.99 13.02
CA GLY A 369 -16.69 20.42 13.36
C GLY A 369 -16.89 20.58 14.87
N ALA A 370 -17.92 21.33 15.29
CA ALA A 370 -18.19 21.61 16.70
C ALA A 370 -16.96 22.14 17.49
N GLY A 371 -16.14 22.97 16.84
CA GLY A 371 -14.95 23.58 17.44
C GLY A 371 -13.79 22.62 17.72
N ALA A 372 -13.80 21.40 17.19
CA ALA A 372 -12.72 20.42 17.39
C ALA A 372 -12.38 19.66 16.10
N VAL A 373 -11.24 18.96 16.15
CA VAL A 373 -10.86 17.95 15.16
C VAL A 373 -11.13 16.58 15.78
N TRP A 374 -11.83 15.72 15.05
CA TRP A 374 -12.30 14.42 15.52
C TRP A 374 -11.67 13.31 14.71
N VAL A 375 -11.20 12.25 15.36
CA VAL A 375 -10.43 11.16 14.73
C VAL A 375 -10.96 9.81 15.21
N THR A 376 -11.30 8.93 14.28
CA THR A 376 -11.70 7.54 14.58
C THR A 376 -10.47 6.64 14.68
N ASN A 377 -10.37 5.84 15.73
CA ASN A 377 -9.26 4.91 15.96
C ASN A 377 -9.78 3.47 15.89
N ALA A 378 -9.63 2.84 14.72
CA ALA A 378 -10.28 1.56 14.42
C ALA A 378 -9.82 0.43 15.34
N PHE A 379 -8.54 0.40 15.71
CA PHE A 379 -7.99 -0.63 16.58
C PHE A 379 -8.30 -0.43 18.05
N ASP A 380 -8.84 0.71 18.48
CA ASP A 380 -9.20 0.93 19.88
C ASP A 380 -10.72 1.02 20.10
N GLY A 381 -11.51 1.11 19.03
CA GLY A 381 -12.95 1.39 19.16
C GLY A 381 -13.27 2.80 19.68
N THR A 382 -12.33 3.74 19.54
CA THR A 382 -12.42 5.07 20.16
C THR A 382 -12.49 6.23 19.16
N LEU A 383 -12.97 7.37 19.66
CA LEU A 383 -12.98 8.68 19.03
C LEU A 383 -12.04 9.62 19.82
N SER A 384 -10.99 10.14 19.18
CA SER A 384 -10.16 11.20 19.75
C SER A 384 -10.67 12.58 19.36
N ARG A 385 -10.70 13.51 20.32
CA ARG A 385 -11.04 14.92 20.13
C ARG A 385 -9.82 15.79 20.35
N ILE A 386 -9.33 16.45 19.31
CA ILE A 386 -8.17 17.34 19.35
C ILE A 386 -8.66 18.79 19.45
N ASP A 387 -8.07 19.54 20.38
CA ASP A 387 -8.19 21.00 20.46
C ASP A 387 -7.30 21.64 19.39
N PRO A 388 -7.86 22.28 18.35
CA PRO A 388 -7.09 22.80 17.22
C PRO A 388 -6.21 24.01 17.59
N ALA A 389 -6.54 24.74 18.66
CA ALA A 389 -5.74 25.87 19.13
C ALA A 389 -4.48 25.39 19.86
N LYS A 390 -4.62 24.33 20.67
CA LYS A 390 -3.50 23.75 21.43
C LYS A 390 -2.71 22.70 20.66
N GLY A 391 -3.31 22.09 19.63
CA GLY A 391 -2.72 20.96 18.93
C GLY A 391 -2.55 19.73 19.84
N ALA A 392 -3.52 19.48 20.73
CA ALA A 392 -3.43 18.39 21.70
C ALA A 392 -4.77 17.67 21.85
N VAL A 393 -4.73 16.37 22.14
CA VAL A 393 -5.93 15.58 22.44
C VAL A 393 -6.55 16.11 23.74
N SER A 394 -7.81 16.52 23.65
CA SER A 394 -8.65 17.05 24.73
C SER A 394 -9.63 16.03 25.31
N GLY A 395 -9.86 14.91 24.61
CA GLY A 395 -10.72 13.82 25.05
C GLY A 395 -10.59 12.58 24.17
N VAL A 396 -10.83 11.41 24.75
CA VAL A 396 -10.91 10.13 24.05
C VAL A 396 -12.18 9.43 24.55
N TYR A 397 -13.01 8.97 23.62
CA TYR A 397 -14.34 8.42 23.92
C TYR A 397 -14.47 7.04 23.30
N ALA A 398 -14.92 6.05 24.07
CA ALA A 398 -15.37 4.77 23.52
C ALA A 398 -16.65 4.99 22.71
N VAL A 399 -16.64 4.61 21.43
CA VAL A 399 -17.75 4.92 20.53
C VAL A 399 -18.26 3.72 19.76
N ALA A 400 -17.40 2.82 19.30
CA ALA A 400 -17.72 1.81 18.28
C ALA A 400 -16.85 0.56 18.44
N ALA A 401 -17.22 -0.57 17.82
CA ALA A 401 -16.35 -1.75 17.81
C ALA A 401 -15.19 -1.58 16.83
N SER A 402 -15.45 -1.04 15.64
CA SER A 402 -14.43 -0.73 14.64
C SER A 402 -14.81 0.51 13.82
N PRO A 403 -14.52 1.71 14.35
CA PRO A 403 -14.91 2.96 13.70
C PRO A 403 -14.12 3.19 12.40
N SER A 404 -14.84 3.46 11.32
CA SER A 404 -14.28 3.59 9.96
C SER A 404 -14.36 5.03 9.43
N GLY A 405 -15.57 5.53 9.17
CA GLY A 405 -15.85 6.86 8.63
C GLY A 405 -16.44 7.81 9.65
N ILE A 406 -16.29 9.12 9.42
CA ILE A 406 -16.74 10.16 10.35
C ILE A 406 -17.27 11.38 9.61
N ALA A 407 -18.34 11.98 10.14
CA ALA A 407 -18.82 13.30 9.75
C ALA A 407 -19.18 14.12 11.00
N ALA A 408 -18.72 15.37 11.05
CA ALA A 408 -18.95 16.26 12.19
C ALA A 408 -19.76 17.49 11.78
N THR A 409 -20.71 17.87 12.63
CA THR A 409 -21.48 19.12 12.57
C THR A 409 -21.44 19.76 13.95
N ASP A 410 -21.91 21.01 14.08
CA ASP A 410 -22.02 21.66 15.38
C ASP A 410 -22.99 20.96 16.34
N ALA A 411 -23.95 20.18 15.81
CA ALA A 411 -24.97 19.50 16.60
C ALA A 411 -24.60 18.05 16.97
N ALA A 412 -23.81 17.35 16.15
CA ALA A 412 -23.52 15.94 16.31
C ALA A 412 -22.27 15.51 15.54
N VAL A 413 -21.56 14.52 16.08
CA VAL A 413 -20.55 13.73 15.36
C VAL A 413 -21.16 12.36 15.04
N TRP A 414 -21.07 11.93 13.79
CA TRP A 414 -21.58 10.64 13.33
C TRP A 414 -20.44 9.76 12.85
N ILE A 415 -20.46 8.52 13.28
CA ILE A 415 -19.35 7.56 13.09
C ILE A 415 -19.92 6.30 12.48
N ALA A 416 -19.38 5.88 11.33
CA ALA A 416 -19.65 4.56 10.78
C ALA A 416 -18.84 3.52 11.55
N ASP A 417 -19.48 2.42 11.91
CA ASP A 417 -18.87 1.28 12.60
C ASP A 417 -18.95 0.05 11.69
N SER A 418 -17.81 -0.45 11.22
CA SER A 418 -17.76 -1.43 10.12
C SER A 418 -18.44 -2.77 10.44
N VAL A 419 -18.83 -3.01 11.70
CA VAL A 419 -19.64 -4.16 12.12
C VAL A 419 -21.14 -4.01 11.83
N GLY A 420 -21.59 -2.91 11.21
CA GLY A 420 -22.97 -2.74 10.71
C GLY A 420 -23.81 -1.70 11.44
N SER A 421 -23.18 -0.73 12.11
CA SER A 421 -23.90 0.35 12.80
C SER A 421 -23.38 1.74 12.44
N VAL A 422 -24.18 2.77 12.71
CA VAL A 422 -23.75 4.16 12.73
C VAL A 422 -24.07 4.77 14.08
N ILE A 423 -23.14 5.53 14.62
CA ILE A 423 -23.15 5.97 16.00
C ILE A 423 -23.16 7.48 16.03
N ARG A 424 -24.16 8.03 16.71
CA ARG A 424 -24.34 9.47 16.91
C ARG A 424 -23.76 9.84 18.27
N VAL A 425 -22.85 10.80 18.27
CA VAL A 425 -22.14 11.30 19.45
C VAL A 425 -22.45 12.77 19.66
N ASP A 426 -22.69 13.15 20.92
CA ASP A 426 -22.79 14.55 21.35
C ASP A 426 -21.39 15.18 21.39
N PRO A 427 -21.10 16.23 20.60
CA PRO A 427 -19.76 16.82 20.52
C PRO A 427 -19.32 17.55 21.80
N ALA A 428 -20.25 17.96 22.67
CA ALA A 428 -19.93 18.66 23.92
C ALA A 428 -19.48 17.69 25.01
N THR A 429 -20.12 16.51 25.08
CA THR A 429 -19.87 15.52 26.14
C THR A 429 -19.04 14.32 25.65
N GLY A 430 -18.99 14.09 24.34
CA GLY A 430 -18.40 12.90 23.72
C GLY A 430 -19.20 11.61 23.96
N ARG A 431 -20.43 11.72 24.50
CA ARG A 431 -21.27 10.55 24.80
C ARG A 431 -22.05 10.09 23.57
N THR A 432 -22.18 8.77 23.43
CA THR A 432 -23.09 8.15 22.46
C THR A 432 -24.54 8.50 22.79
N VAL A 433 -25.21 9.16 21.84
CA VAL A 433 -26.62 9.54 21.88
C VAL A 433 -27.50 8.42 21.32
N ALA A 434 -27.05 7.80 20.23
CA ALA A 434 -27.74 6.69 19.57
C ALA A 434 -26.76 5.79 18.82
N SER A 435 -27.09 4.50 18.75
CA SER A 435 -26.47 3.55 17.81
C SER A 435 -27.58 2.97 16.94
N LEU A 436 -27.42 3.06 15.62
CA LEU A 436 -28.42 2.62 14.67
C LEU A 436 -27.86 1.53 13.77
N THR A 437 -28.60 0.43 13.62
CA THR A 437 -28.28 -0.59 12.62
C THR A 437 -28.50 -0.03 11.22
N VAL A 438 -27.49 -0.18 10.36
CA VAL A 438 -27.52 0.20 8.94
C VAL A 438 -27.22 -1.03 8.09
N GLY A 439 -26.87 -0.84 6.81
CA GLY A 439 -26.36 -1.92 5.98
C GLY A 439 -24.99 -2.45 6.42
N ASN A 440 -24.51 -3.49 5.75
CA ASN A 440 -23.28 -4.18 6.12
C ASN A 440 -22.02 -3.39 5.72
N GLY A 441 -21.04 -3.35 6.63
CA GLY A 441 -19.76 -2.69 6.42
C GLY A 441 -19.86 -1.19 6.11
N PRO A 442 -20.50 -0.36 6.95
CA PRO A 442 -20.57 1.07 6.73
C PRO A 442 -19.16 1.70 6.75
N ARG A 443 -18.88 2.59 5.79
CA ARG A 443 -17.54 3.16 5.53
C ARG A 443 -17.47 4.67 5.56
N ALA A 444 -18.56 5.34 5.17
CA ALA A 444 -18.59 6.80 5.09
C ALA A 444 -19.93 7.32 5.57
N VAL A 445 -19.91 8.53 6.11
CA VAL A 445 -21.09 9.26 6.58
C VAL A 445 -21.06 10.66 5.95
N THR A 446 -22.20 11.19 5.52
CA THR A 446 -22.31 12.58 5.08
C THR A 446 -23.67 13.17 5.46
N PHE A 447 -23.77 14.50 5.41
CA PHE A 447 -25.01 15.23 5.66
C PHE A 447 -25.48 15.90 4.38
N ALA A 448 -26.76 15.72 4.07
CA ALA A 448 -27.41 16.38 2.95
C ALA A 448 -28.92 16.43 3.16
N ASP A 449 -29.54 17.55 2.78
CA ASP A 449 -30.99 17.73 2.80
C ASP A 449 -31.64 17.38 4.16
N GLY A 450 -31.01 17.83 5.25
CA GLY A 450 -31.47 17.56 6.63
C GLY A 450 -31.37 16.10 7.09
N ALA A 451 -30.83 15.20 6.26
CA ALA A 451 -30.66 13.79 6.56
C ALA A 451 -29.17 13.41 6.70
N VAL A 452 -28.93 12.31 7.41
CA VAL A 452 -27.64 11.63 7.48
C VAL A 452 -27.64 10.48 6.49
N TRP A 453 -26.57 10.34 5.73
CA TRP A 453 -26.41 9.30 4.71
C TRP A 453 -25.20 8.45 5.08
N VAL A 454 -25.32 7.13 4.96
CA VAL A 454 -24.29 6.15 5.32
C VAL A 454 -24.04 5.20 4.16
N ALA A 455 -22.81 5.11 3.68
CA ALA A 455 -22.40 4.18 2.62
C ALA A 455 -22.04 2.82 3.21
N ASN A 456 -22.72 1.76 2.76
CA ASN A 456 -22.58 0.39 3.25
C ASN A 456 -21.78 -0.44 2.24
N GLY A 457 -20.48 -0.55 2.49
CA GLY A 457 -19.50 -1.06 1.54
C GLY A 457 -19.70 -2.53 1.16
N GLN A 458 -20.25 -3.35 2.07
CA GLN A 458 -20.35 -4.80 1.87
C GLN A 458 -21.63 -5.26 1.17
N ASP A 459 -22.72 -4.49 1.25
CA ASP A 459 -23.98 -4.83 0.59
C ASP A 459 -24.28 -3.97 -0.65
N GLY A 460 -23.49 -2.92 -0.91
CA GLY A 460 -23.65 -2.06 -2.08
C GLY A 460 -24.77 -1.03 -1.95
N THR A 461 -25.12 -0.65 -0.72
CA THR A 461 -26.24 0.24 -0.43
C THR A 461 -25.83 1.54 0.26
N VAL A 462 -26.76 2.50 0.32
CA VAL A 462 -26.70 3.70 1.16
C VAL A 462 -27.93 3.74 2.06
N SER A 463 -27.72 3.89 3.36
CA SER A 463 -28.78 4.13 4.33
C SER A 463 -29.01 5.64 4.49
N ARG A 464 -30.27 6.08 4.35
CA ARG A 464 -30.72 7.44 4.70
C ARG A 464 -31.33 7.43 6.10
N ILE A 465 -30.95 8.39 6.93
CA ILE A 465 -31.32 8.48 8.35
C ILE A 465 -31.93 9.85 8.63
N ASP A 466 -33.03 9.83 9.37
CA ASP A 466 -33.62 11.01 9.98
C ASP A 466 -32.91 11.29 11.33
N PRO A 467 -32.11 12.38 11.43
CA PRO A 467 -31.36 12.68 12.63
C PRO A 467 -32.23 13.24 13.77
N ALA A 468 -33.48 13.65 13.53
CA ALA A 468 -34.39 14.05 14.60
C ALA A 468 -35.04 12.82 15.25
N ALA A 469 -35.45 11.85 14.44
CA ALA A 469 -36.09 10.61 14.90
C ALA A 469 -35.09 9.49 15.27
N ASN A 470 -33.82 9.62 14.90
CA ASN A 470 -32.82 8.55 14.99
C ASN A 470 -33.34 7.22 14.41
N ARG A 471 -33.70 7.24 13.12
CA ARG A 471 -34.12 6.02 12.42
C ARG A 471 -33.69 6.02 10.96
N VAL A 472 -33.39 4.84 10.43
CA VAL A 472 -33.21 4.64 8.99
C VAL A 472 -34.55 4.81 8.29
N THR A 473 -34.61 5.67 7.27
CA THR A 473 -35.81 5.99 6.50
C THR A 473 -35.81 5.40 5.10
N ALA A 474 -34.64 5.08 4.54
CA ALA A 474 -34.50 4.43 3.24
C ALA A 474 -33.19 3.65 3.13
N LEU A 475 -33.20 2.64 2.28
CA LEU A 475 -32.03 1.90 1.82
C LEU A 475 -31.98 1.98 0.29
N ILE A 476 -30.85 2.38 -0.27
CA ILE A 476 -30.72 2.77 -1.68
C ILE A 476 -29.57 2.01 -2.32
N ASP A 477 -29.81 1.33 -3.43
CA ASP A 477 -28.76 0.60 -4.15
C ASP A 477 -27.85 1.56 -4.93
N VAL A 478 -26.54 1.44 -4.73
CA VAL A 478 -25.51 2.30 -5.35
C VAL A 478 -24.35 1.49 -5.93
N GLY A 479 -24.61 0.23 -6.27
CA GLY A 479 -23.57 -0.66 -6.80
C GLY A 479 -22.55 -1.09 -5.75
N GLU A 480 -21.60 -1.90 -6.18
CA GLU A 480 -20.70 -2.60 -5.25
C GLU A 480 -19.57 -1.71 -4.72
N GLY A 481 -19.25 -1.90 -3.44
CA GLY A 481 -18.15 -1.23 -2.76
C GLY A 481 -18.28 0.29 -2.64
N PRO A 482 -19.41 0.85 -2.14
CA PRO A 482 -19.45 2.26 -1.81
C PRO A 482 -18.44 2.56 -0.68
N THR A 483 -17.56 3.53 -0.92
CA THR A 483 -16.37 3.81 -0.08
C THR A 483 -16.40 5.19 0.56
N ALA A 484 -16.91 6.20 -0.16
CA ALA A 484 -16.99 7.58 0.30
C ALA A 484 -18.22 8.30 -0.23
N MET A 485 -18.57 9.41 0.41
CA MET A 485 -19.68 10.26 -0.01
C MET A 485 -19.33 11.74 0.11
N ALA A 486 -19.96 12.54 -0.74
CA ALA A 486 -19.95 14.00 -0.65
C ALA A 486 -21.35 14.54 -0.94
N SER A 487 -21.65 15.74 -0.46
CA SER A 487 -22.93 16.41 -0.73
C SER A 487 -22.73 17.71 -1.49
N SER A 488 -23.71 18.02 -2.35
CA SER A 488 -23.75 19.24 -3.16
C SER A 488 -25.20 19.70 -3.32
N ALA A 489 -25.42 20.87 -3.93
CA ALA A 489 -26.75 21.30 -4.34
C ALA A 489 -27.42 20.35 -5.36
N ALA A 490 -26.64 19.58 -6.13
CA ALA A 490 -27.15 18.62 -7.11
C ALA A 490 -27.58 17.27 -6.49
N GLY A 491 -27.26 17.01 -5.22
CA GLY A 491 -27.57 15.76 -4.53
C GLY A 491 -26.40 15.18 -3.74
N VAL A 492 -26.55 13.90 -3.36
CA VAL A 492 -25.55 13.11 -2.61
C VAL A 492 -24.76 12.26 -3.59
N TRP A 493 -23.45 12.38 -3.56
CA TRP A 493 -22.52 11.66 -4.42
C TRP A 493 -21.88 10.51 -3.64
N VAL A 494 -21.76 9.35 -4.28
CA VAL A 494 -21.25 8.12 -3.67
C VAL A 494 -20.19 7.51 -4.58
N ALA A 495 -19.01 7.23 -4.05
CA ALA A 495 -17.94 6.58 -4.78
C ALA A 495 -18.06 5.06 -4.61
N SER A 496 -18.36 4.35 -5.69
CA SER A 496 -18.45 2.89 -5.73
C SER A 496 -17.18 2.34 -6.37
N ALA A 497 -16.19 2.07 -5.52
CA ALA A 497 -14.82 1.78 -5.92
C ALA A 497 -14.73 0.53 -6.79
N ILE A 498 -15.48 -0.50 -6.41
CA ILE A 498 -15.49 -1.79 -7.11
C ILE A 498 -16.20 -1.69 -8.46
N ASP A 499 -17.33 -0.99 -8.51
CA ASP A 499 -18.10 -0.78 -9.74
C ASP A 499 -17.41 0.19 -10.73
N GLY A 500 -16.36 0.89 -10.27
CA GLY A 500 -15.62 1.86 -11.06
C GLY A 500 -16.49 3.04 -11.50
N ALA A 501 -17.39 3.46 -10.59
CA ALA A 501 -18.43 4.44 -10.86
C ALA A 501 -18.70 5.35 -9.66
N ILE A 502 -19.25 6.51 -9.95
CA ILE A 502 -19.80 7.43 -8.96
C ILE A 502 -21.32 7.45 -9.16
N TYR A 503 -22.07 7.39 -8.07
CA TYR A 503 -23.52 7.48 -8.06
C TYR A 503 -23.95 8.83 -7.51
N ARG A 504 -24.88 9.51 -8.20
CA ARG A 504 -25.58 10.69 -7.68
C ARG A 504 -26.98 10.31 -7.24
N ILE A 505 -27.27 10.42 -5.96
CA ILE A 505 -28.58 10.23 -5.36
C ILE A 505 -29.31 11.58 -5.31
N ASP A 506 -30.52 11.62 -5.86
CA ASP A 506 -31.47 12.71 -5.64
C ASP A 506 -32.13 12.55 -4.26
N PRO A 507 -31.92 13.49 -3.32
CA PRO A 507 -32.45 13.37 -1.95
C PRO A 507 -33.99 13.48 -1.86
N ALA A 508 -34.66 14.05 -2.87
CA ALA A 508 -36.12 14.16 -2.88
C ALA A 508 -36.79 12.84 -3.27
N THR A 509 -36.17 12.06 -4.17
CA THR A 509 -36.74 10.84 -4.75
C THR A 509 -36.04 9.55 -4.30
N ASN A 510 -34.85 9.66 -3.70
CA ASN A 510 -33.93 8.57 -3.41
C ASN A 510 -33.47 7.79 -4.65
N SER A 511 -33.62 8.34 -5.86
CA SER A 511 -33.15 7.69 -7.08
C SER A 511 -31.65 7.92 -7.28
N ALA A 512 -30.91 6.86 -7.61
CA ALA A 512 -29.47 6.92 -7.87
C ALA A 512 -29.16 6.89 -9.38
N THR A 513 -28.35 7.85 -9.85
CA THR A 513 -27.85 7.93 -11.23
C THR A 513 -26.39 7.51 -11.27
N ARG A 514 -26.06 6.50 -12.08
CA ARG A 514 -24.70 5.97 -12.22
C ARG A 514 -23.89 6.77 -13.24
N ILE A 515 -22.65 7.09 -12.88
CA ILE A 515 -21.66 7.77 -13.73
C ILE A 515 -20.40 6.92 -13.78
N ALA A 516 -20.12 6.32 -14.93
CA ALA A 516 -18.92 5.51 -15.13
C ALA A 516 -17.67 6.39 -15.14
N VAL A 517 -16.66 6.06 -14.32
CA VAL A 517 -15.37 6.77 -14.30
C VAL A 517 -14.19 5.89 -14.75
N GLY A 518 -14.37 4.57 -14.82
CA GLY A 518 -13.43 3.62 -15.42
C GLY A 518 -12.24 3.22 -14.53
N SER A 519 -11.90 4.06 -13.55
CA SER A 519 -11.00 3.78 -12.42
C SER A 519 -11.81 3.49 -11.14
N ALA A 520 -11.15 3.09 -10.05
CA ALA A 520 -11.80 2.82 -8.76
C ALA A 520 -11.84 4.10 -7.90
N PRO A 521 -12.95 4.86 -7.87
CA PRO A 521 -13.03 6.07 -7.04
C PRO A 521 -13.00 5.71 -5.55
N GLN A 522 -12.19 6.42 -4.76
CA GLN A 522 -12.00 6.12 -3.32
C GLN A 522 -12.62 7.15 -2.40
N ALA A 523 -12.39 8.43 -2.66
CA ALA A 523 -12.91 9.54 -1.86
C ALA A 523 -13.48 10.63 -2.75
N LEU A 524 -14.40 11.43 -2.19
CA LEU A 524 -15.13 12.49 -2.88
C LEU A 524 -15.10 13.79 -2.08
N VAL A 525 -14.97 14.92 -2.75
CA VAL A 525 -15.20 16.24 -2.16
C VAL A 525 -15.73 17.21 -3.21
N VAL A 526 -16.53 18.19 -2.81
CA VAL A 526 -16.99 19.25 -3.71
C VAL A 526 -16.11 20.49 -3.52
N ALA A 527 -15.57 21.02 -4.62
CA ALA A 527 -14.76 22.24 -4.65
C ALA A 527 -15.12 23.08 -5.87
N ASN A 528 -15.51 24.35 -5.66
CA ASN A 528 -15.91 25.28 -6.72
C ASN A 528 -16.98 24.69 -7.67
N ASP A 529 -18.06 24.15 -7.11
CA ASP A 529 -19.17 23.49 -7.84
C ASP A 529 -18.77 22.27 -8.70
N GLN A 530 -17.55 21.76 -8.51
CA GLN A 530 -17.06 20.54 -9.14
C GLN A 530 -16.89 19.44 -8.10
N LEU A 531 -17.28 18.23 -8.47
CA LEU A 531 -17.01 17.04 -7.67
C LEU A 531 -15.61 16.54 -8.00
N TRP A 532 -14.73 16.59 -7.03
CA TRP A 532 -13.40 16.02 -7.08
C TRP A 532 -13.41 14.64 -6.46
N PHE A 533 -12.62 13.72 -7.01
CA PHE A 533 -12.46 12.39 -6.45
C PHE A 533 -11.07 11.84 -6.63
N SER A 534 -10.57 11.08 -5.65
CA SER A 534 -9.36 10.28 -5.83
C SER A 534 -9.69 8.98 -6.54
N ALA A 535 -8.83 8.57 -7.47
CA ALA A 535 -8.99 7.37 -8.28
C ALA A 535 -7.79 6.44 -8.12
N ARG A 536 -8.05 5.21 -7.66
CA ARG A 536 -7.10 4.10 -7.72
C ARG A 536 -7.28 3.33 -9.03
N ALA A 537 -6.36 2.41 -9.31
CA ALA A 537 -6.56 1.50 -10.43
C ALA A 537 -7.81 0.64 -10.22
N SER A 538 -8.53 0.37 -11.33
CA SER A 538 -9.63 -0.58 -11.28
C SER A 538 -9.09 -2.00 -11.31
N THR A 539 -9.85 -2.93 -10.75
CA THR A 539 -9.46 -4.36 -10.75
C THR A 539 -9.28 -4.93 -12.17
N ALA A 540 -9.87 -4.29 -13.18
CA ALA A 540 -9.78 -4.71 -14.58
C ALA A 540 -8.59 -4.12 -15.35
N SER A 541 -7.97 -3.02 -14.89
CA SER A 541 -7.02 -2.26 -15.72
C SER A 541 -5.60 -2.85 -15.79
N HIS A 542 -5.25 -3.77 -14.89
CA HIS A 542 -3.90 -4.32 -14.78
C HIS A 542 -3.86 -5.85 -14.68
N ARG A 543 -4.89 -6.52 -15.21
CA ARG A 543 -4.93 -7.99 -15.24
C ARG A 543 -3.89 -8.53 -16.24
N GLY A 544 -3.07 -9.46 -15.78
CA GLY A 544 -2.23 -10.30 -16.63
C GLY A 544 -0.76 -10.35 -16.21
N GLY A 545 0.03 -11.09 -16.98
CA GLY A 545 1.49 -11.18 -16.83
C GLY A 545 1.95 -12.18 -15.76
N THR A 546 3.28 -12.33 -15.68
CA THR A 546 3.94 -13.21 -14.72
C THR A 546 4.62 -12.37 -13.64
N PHE A 547 4.21 -12.55 -12.39
CA PHE A 547 4.79 -11.90 -11.22
C PHE A 547 5.87 -12.80 -10.60
N ARG A 548 7.08 -12.29 -10.42
CA ARG A 548 8.23 -13.06 -9.90
C ARG A 548 8.52 -12.69 -8.46
N ILE A 549 8.33 -13.65 -7.57
CA ILE A 549 8.55 -13.53 -6.13
C ILE A 549 9.84 -14.25 -5.78
N VAL A 550 10.66 -13.65 -4.93
CA VAL A 550 11.88 -14.27 -4.41
C VAL A 550 11.85 -14.32 -2.88
N GLY A 551 12.44 -15.37 -2.29
CA GLY A 551 12.47 -15.55 -0.84
C GLY A 551 13.69 -16.35 -0.37
N SER A 552 14.00 -16.23 0.92
CA SER A 552 15.14 -16.92 1.55
C SER A 552 14.82 -18.37 1.87
N ASP A 553 13.76 -18.60 2.64
CA ASP A 553 13.47 -19.90 3.22
C ASP A 553 12.62 -20.76 2.27
N PRO A 554 12.84 -22.09 2.21
CA PRO A 554 11.90 -22.99 1.54
C PRO A 554 10.59 -23.04 2.33
N PHE A 555 9.49 -23.31 1.63
CA PHE A 555 8.19 -23.57 2.26
C PHE A 555 8.26 -24.81 3.16
N ASP A 556 7.70 -24.72 4.37
CA ASP A 556 7.54 -25.86 5.27
C ASP A 556 6.64 -26.95 4.67
N THR A 557 5.49 -26.55 4.13
CA THR A 557 4.55 -27.37 3.36
C THR A 557 3.55 -26.48 2.62
N ILE A 558 2.92 -27.02 1.57
CA ILE A 558 1.79 -26.39 0.86
C ILE A 558 0.43 -26.95 1.30
N ASP A 559 0.42 -27.70 2.40
CA ASP A 559 -0.76 -28.32 2.95
C ASP A 559 -1.42 -27.41 3.99
N PRO A 560 -2.66 -26.93 3.75
CA PRO A 560 -3.34 -26.02 4.68
C PRO A 560 -3.49 -26.56 6.11
N ALA A 561 -3.55 -27.87 6.32
CA ALA A 561 -3.74 -28.42 7.67
C ALA A 561 -2.50 -28.27 8.58
N THR A 562 -1.32 -28.03 7.99
CA THR A 562 -0.04 -28.08 8.72
C THR A 562 0.93 -26.95 8.39
N ALA A 563 0.72 -26.19 7.30
CA ALA A 563 1.56 -25.05 6.90
C ALA A 563 1.55 -23.91 7.91
N PHE A 564 2.68 -23.64 8.54
CA PHE A 564 2.80 -22.69 9.65
C PHE A 564 3.73 -21.50 9.35
N ASP A 565 4.57 -21.59 8.31
CA ASP A 565 5.44 -20.46 7.95
C ASP A 565 4.69 -19.30 7.24
N ASN A 566 5.23 -18.08 7.33
CA ASN A 566 4.61 -16.88 6.77
C ASN A 566 4.51 -16.89 5.23
N GLN A 567 5.45 -17.54 4.54
CA GLN A 567 5.45 -17.63 3.08
C GLN A 567 4.30 -18.53 2.61
N ALA A 568 4.14 -19.69 3.25
CA ALA A 568 3.08 -20.64 3.05
C ALA A 568 1.72 -20.01 3.37
N TRP A 569 1.60 -19.24 4.45
CA TRP A 569 0.38 -18.49 4.73
C TRP A 569 0.06 -17.48 3.62
N SER A 570 1.04 -16.70 3.17
CA SER A 570 0.87 -15.75 2.05
C SER A 570 0.35 -16.46 0.79
N LEU A 571 0.98 -17.58 0.42
CA LEU A 571 0.59 -18.44 -0.70
C LEU A 571 -0.83 -19.02 -0.54
N LEU A 572 -1.08 -19.74 0.55
CA LEU A 572 -2.30 -20.49 0.79
C LEU A 572 -3.51 -19.59 0.97
N SER A 573 -3.28 -18.38 1.47
CA SER A 573 -4.34 -17.40 1.63
C SER A 573 -4.86 -16.83 0.31
N MET A 574 -4.15 -17.03 -0.81
CA MET A 574 -4.61 -16.70 -2.18
C MET A 574 -5.24 -17.88 -2.92
N THR A 575 -4.94 -19.11 -2.49
CA THR A 575 -5.43 -20.33 -3.15
C THR A 575 -6.61 -20.96 -2.43
N ASN A 576 -6.80 -20.67 -1.14
CA ASN A 576 -7.83 -21.29 -0.33
C ASN A 576 -8.64 -20.28 0.49
N ASP A 577 -9.88 -20.65 0.78
CA ASP A 577 -10.89 -19.81 1.40
C ASP A 577 -11.55 -20.56 2.56
N GLY A 578 -11.85 -19.82 3.63
CA GLY A 578 -12.54 -20.32 4.82
C GLY A 578 -14.03 -19.94 4.81
N LEU A 579 -14.73 -20.28 5.89
CA LEU A 579 -16.08 -19.75 6.13
C LEU A 579 -16.04 -18.22 6.24
N VAL A 580 -15.03 -17.72 6.93
CA VAL A 580 -14.73 -16.31 7.13
C VAL A 580 -13.28 -16.05 6.72
N GLY A 581 -12.98 -14.78 6.48
CA GLY A 581 -11.62 -14.34 6.19
C GLY A 581 -11.38 -12.94 6.72
N PHE A 582 -10.14 -12.49 6.61
CA PHE A 582 -9.80 -11.08 6.78
C PHE A 582 -10.05 -10.32 5.48
N GLN A 583 -10.55 -9.09 5.59
CA GLN A 583 -10.77 -8.23 4.43
C GLN A 583 -9.47 -8.04 3.64
N ARG A 584 -9.50 -8.25 2.33
CA ARG A 584 -8.32 -8.12 1.46
C ARG A 584 -8.00 -6.69 1.09
N THR A 585 -7.50 -5.95 2.08
CA THR A 585 -6.95 -4.61 1.93
C THR A 585 -5.75 -4.41 2.85
N GLY A 586 -4.81 -3.57 2.44
CA GLY A 586 -3.72 -3.15 3.32
C GLY A 586 -4.16 -2.20 4.45
N GLY A 587 -3.34 -2.10 5.49
CA GLY A 587 -3.57 -1.23 6.64
C GLY A 587 -4.63 -1.77 7.63
N PRO A 588 -5.17 -0.93 8.54
CA PRO A 588 -6.08 -1.37 9.60
C PRO A 588 -7.33 -2.10 9.14
N GLY A 589 -7.85 -1.76 7.96
CA GLY A 589 -9.00 -2.48 7.39
C GLY A 589 -8.75 -3.97 7.16
N GLY A 590 -7.48 -4.39 7.03
CA GLY A 590 -7.09 -5.79 6.87
C GLY A 590 -7.25 -6.64 8.13
N THR A 591 -7.50 -6.06 9.30
CA THR A 591 -7.79 -6.86 10.51
C THR A 591 -9.29 -7.18 10.66
N LEU A 592 -10.13 -6.65 9.76
CA LEU A 592 -11.57 -6.84 9.83
C LEU A 592 -11.97 -8.22 9.31
N LEU A 593 -12.70 -8.95 10.15
CA LEU A 593 -13.36 -10.18 9.73
C LEU A 593 -14.51 -9.87 8.76
N VAL A 594 -14.59 -10.66 7.71
CA VAL A 594 -15.63 -10.58 6.67
C VAL A 594 -16.13 -11.98 6.32
N PRO A 595 -17.38 -12.13 5.87
CA PRO A 595 -17.85 -13.40 5.35
C PRO A 595 -17.12 -13.74 4.05
N ASP A 596 -16.60 -14.97 3.96
CA ASP A 596 -15.93 -15.49 2.77
C ASP A 596 -16.83 -16.53 2.07
N LEU A 597 -16.61 -17.83 2.24
CA LEU A 597 -17.51 -18.86 1.72
C LEU A 597 -18.87 -18.89 2.43
N ALA A 598 -18.95 -18.36 3.65
CA ALA A 598 -20.22 -18.10 4.33
C ALA A 598 -20.95 -16.89 3.71
N ALA A 599 -22.28 -16.92 3.75
CA ALA A 599 -23.12 -15.81 3.27
C ALA A 599 -23.03 -14.57 4.17
N SER A 600 -22.85 -14.76 5.48
CA SER A 600 -22.74 -13.71 6.50
C SER A 600 -21.85 -14.14 7.67
N LEU A 601 -21.36 -13.17 8.45
CA LEU A 601 -20.75 -13.47 9.75
C LEU A 601 -21.84 -13.95 10.73
N PRO A 602 -21.61 -15.01 11.51
CA PRO A 602 -22.56 -15.48 12.49
C PRO A 602 -22.61 -14.50 13.67
N ARG A 603 -23.78 -14.38 14.30
CA ARG A 603 -23.86 -13.87 15.67
C ARG A 603 -23.73 -15.05 16.62
N PRO A 604 -22.80 -15.02 17.59
CA PRO A 604 -22.70 -16.10 18.56
C PRO A 604 -24.00 -16.26 19.34
N THR A 605 -24.43 -17.51 19.55
CA THR A 605 -25.55 -17.87 20.43
C THR A 605 -25.05 -18.64 21.65
N ASP A 606 -25.98 -19.02 22.54
CA ASP A 606 -25.68 -19.84 23.74
C ASP A 606 -24.60 -19.24 24.66
N GLY A 607 -24.55 -17.91 24.71
CA GLY A 607 -23.56 -17.18 25.52
C GLY A 607 -22.15 -17.15 24.92
N GLY A 608 -22.01 -17.36 23.60
CA GLY A 608 -20.70 -17.30 22.93
C GLY A 608 -20.12 -18.66 22.55
N THR A 609 -20.86 -19.75 22.76
CA THR A 609 -20.39 -21.12 22.54
C THR A 609 -20.91 -21.76 21.27
N THR A 610 -21.92 -21.17 20.60
CA THR A 610 -22.46 -21.71 19.35
C THR A 610 -22.34 -20.72 18.21
N TYR A 611 -21.80 -21.17 17.07
CA TYR A 611 -21.64 -20.37 15.85
C TYR A 611 -22.20 -21.14 14.65
N THR A 612 -23.27 -20.63 14.03
CA THR A 612 -23.90 -21.25 12.85
C THR A 612 -23.66 -20.41 11.60
N PHE A 613 -23.10 -21.05 10.57
CA PHE A 613 -22.81 -20.46 9.28
C PHE A 613 -23.70 -21.06 8.20
N GLU A 614 -24.15 -20.23 7.27
CA GLU A 614 -24.80 -20.64 6.03
C GLU A 614 -23.82 -20.43 4.87
N LEU A 615 -23.59 -21.47 4.07
CA LEU A 615 -22.72 -21.40 2.90
C LEU A 615 -23.39 -20.69 1.73
N ARG A 616 -22.58 -19.99 0.93
CA ARG A 616 -23.02 -19.50 -0.38
C ARG A 616 -23.30 -20.68 -1.32
N HIS A 617 -24.19 -20.47 -2.28
CA HIS A 617 -24.54 -21.50 -3.27
C HIS A 617 -23.55 -21.53 -4.45
N GLY A 618 -23.43 -22.70 -5.08
CA GLY A 618 -22.67 -22.87 -6.32
C GLY A 618 -21.15 -22.84 -6.16
N LEU A 619 -20.65 -23.05 -4.94
CA LEU A 619 -19.23 -23.09 -4.63
C LEU A 619 -18.56 -24.37 -5.17
N VAL A 620 -17.42 -24.21 -5.83
CA VAL A 620 -16.67 -25.31 -6.45
C VAL A 620 -15.17 -25.17 -6.21
N TYR A 621 -14.49 -26.31 -6.06
CA TYR A 621 -13.03 -26.38 -6.06
C TYR A 621 -12.45 -26.24 -7.47
N SER A 622 -11.14 -26.01 -7.54
CA SER A 622 -10.37 -25.91 -8.78
C SER A 622 -10.38 -27.20 -9.60
N ASP A 623 -10.67 -28.36 -8.99
CA ASP A 623 -10.84 -29.65 -9.68
C ASP A 623 -12.27 -29.86 -10.24
N GLY A 624 -13.22 -29.00 -9.86
CA GLY A 624 -14.62 -29.02 -10.30
C GLY A 624 -15.59 -29.73 -9.35
N SER A 625 -15.10 -30.30 -8.25
CA SER A 625 -15.96 -30.83 -7.19
C SER A 625 -16.66 -29.70 -6.42
N SER A 626 -17.87 -29.96 -5.90
CA SER A 626 -18.63 -28.99 -5.11
C SER A 626 -18.09 -28.90 -3.68
N ILE A 627 -18.02 -27.69 -3.14
CA ILE A 627 -17.72 -27.45 -1.72
C ILE A 627 -18.95 -27.77 -0.88
N ARG A 628 -18.76 -28.49 0.24
CA ARG A 628 -19.84 -28.91 1.15
C ARG A 628 -19.61 -28.45 2.58
N ALA A 629 -20.67 -28.47 3.40
CA ALA A 629 -20.57 -28.15 4.82
C ALA A 629 -19.65 -29.15 5.55
N SER A 630 -19.74 -30.44 5.20
CA SER A 630 -18.89 -31.51 5.74
C SER A 630 -17.39 -31.35 5.47
N ASP A 631 -17.00 -30.58 4.45
CA ASP A 631 -15.58 -30.32 4.15
C ASP A 631 -14.88 -29.49 5.24
N PHE A 632 -15.62 -28.66 5.96
CA PHE A 632 -15.08 -27.86 7.06
C PHE A 632 -14.84 -28.69 8.32
N ARG A 633 -15.76 -29.60 8.67
CA ARG A 633 -15.50 -30.58 9.75
C ARG A 633 -14.27 -31.42 9.40
N ARG A 634 -14.20 -31.93 8.16
CA ARG A 634 -13.05 -32.70 7.67
C ARG A 634 -11.75 -31.93 7.81
N ALA A 635 -11.73 -30.64 7.45
CA ALA A 635 -10.54 -29.80 7.56
C ALA A 635 -10.04 -29.69 9.01
N ILE A 636 -10.94 -29.45 9.96
CA ILE A 636 -10.58 -29.32 11.38
C ILE A 636 -10.18 -30.66 12.00
N GLU A 637 -10.88 -31.76 11.70
CA GLU A 637 -10.44 -33.11 12.10
C GLU A 637 -9.02 -33.41 11.60
N ARG A 638 -8.71 -32.94 10.38
CA ARG A 638 -7.41 -33.12 9.74
C ARG A 638 -6.27 -32.38 10.44
N VAL A 639 -6.54 -31.27 11.13
CA VAL A 639 -5.56 -30.60 11.99
C VAL A 639 -5.04 -31.53 13.10
N TYR A 640 -5.87 -32.47 13.56
CA TYR A 640 -5.48 -33.47 14.56
C TYR A 640 -4.88 -34.72 13.93
N THR A 641 -5.46 -35.23 12.83
CA THR A 641 -5.10 -36.55 12.26
C THR A 641 -3.83 -36.52 11.42
N ALA A 642 -3.51 -35.38 10.77
CA ALA A 642 -2.27 -35.22 10.02
C ALA A 642 -1.05 -35.24 10.97
N PRO A 643 0.17 -35.57 10.48
CA PRO A 643 1.38 -35.55 11.29
C PRO A 643 1.50 -34.28 12.13
N PRO A 644 1.82 -34.41 13.43
CA PRO A 644 1.62 -33.34 14.40
C PRO A 644 2.48 -32.11 14.10
N GLN A 645 1.81 -30.96 14.02
CA GLN A 645 2.37 -29.61 14.01
C GLN A 645 1.74 -28.81 15.18
N PRO A 646 2.31 -27.67 15.60
CA PRO A 646 1.82 -26.89 16.75
C PRO A 646 0.45 -26.19 16.53
N VAL A 647 -0.38 -26.69 15.62
CA VAL A 647 -1.63 -26.06 15.13
C VAL A 647 -2.87 -26.51 15.91
N ALA A 648 -2.94 -27.76 16.35
CA ALA A 648 -4.09 -28.30 17.10
C ALA A 648 -4.61 -27.42 18.26
N PRO A 649 -3.73 -26.73 19.04
CA PRO A 649 -4.15 -25.83 20.11
C PRO A 649 -5.10 -24.68 19.71
N PHE A 650 -5.17 -24.28 18.43
CA PHE A 650 -6.11 -23.24 18.00
C PHE A 650 -7.57 -23.69 18.11
N TYR A 651 -7.85 -24.99 18.02
CA TYR A 651 -9.20 -25.55 17.95
C TYR A 651 -9.59 -26.40 19.17
N SER A 652 -8.74 -26.45 20.21
CA SER A 652 -8.98 -27.22 21.44
C SER A 652 -10.28 -26.87 22.17
N GLY A 653 -10.83 -25.67 21.93
CA GLY A 653 -12.10 -25.22 22.50
C GLY A 653 -13.33 -25.85 21.85
N ILE A 654 -13.21 -26.57 20.74
CA ILE A 654 -14.35 -27.26 20.10
C ILE A 654 -14.72 -28.50 20.92
N VAL A 655 -16.03 -28.75 21.10
CA VAL A 655 -16.52 -29.97 21.77
C VAL A 655 -15.96 -31.21 21.07
N GLY A 656 -15.29 -32.10 21.81
CA GLY A 656 -14.61 -33.29 21.29
C GLY A 656 -13.13 -33.12 20.94
N ALA A 657 -12.62 -31.89 20.79
CA ALA A 657 -11.23 -31.63 20.38
C ALA A 657 -10.19 -32.21 21.33
N SER A 658 -10.42 -32.15 22.65
CA SER A 658 -9.49 -32.74 23.63
C SER A 658 -9.37 -34.26 23.51
N GLU A 659 -10.38 -34.96 22.98
CA GLU A 659 -10.30 -36.39 22.67
C GLU A 659 -9.47 -36.61 21.40
N CYS A 660 -9.68 -35.80 20.36
CA CYS A 660 -8.86 -35.80 19.15
C CYS A 660 -7.37 -35.58 19.45
N GLU A 661 -7.01 -34.67 20.35
CA GLU A 661 -5.61 -34.45 20.74
C GLU A 661 -4.99 -35.68 21.43
N ARG A 662 -5.77 -36.37 22.27
CA ARG A 662 -5.31 -37.56 22.99
C ARG A 662 -5.26 -38.80 22.09
N HIS A 663 -6.19 -38.91 21.16
CA HIS A 663 -6.33 -40.03 20.24
C HIS A 663 -6.49 -39.58 18.78
N PRO A 664 -5.45 -38.97 18.17
CA PRO A 664 -5.54 -38.37 16.83
C PRO A 664 -6.11 -39.26 15.73
N ARG A 665 -5.77 -40.55 15.73
CA ARG A 665 -6.25 -41.52 14.71
C ARG A 665 -7.74 -41.87 14.83
N GLN A 666 -8.38 -41.51 15.94
CA GLN A 666 -9.80 -41.73 16.22
C GLN A 666 -10.54 -40.40 16.34
N CYS A 667 -9.96 -39.32 15.84
CA CYS A 667 -10.59 -38.00 15.91
C CYS A 667 -11.94 -38.01 15.20
N ASP A 668 -12.95 -37.54 15.92
CA ASP A 668 -14.32 -37.39 15.46
C ASP A 668 -14.90 -36.14 16.12
N LEU A 669 -15.25 -35.15 15.30
CA LEU A 669 -15.79 -33.88 15.75
C LEU A 669 -17.26 -33.70 15.38
N HIS A 670 -18.03 -34.77 15.14
CA HIS A 670 -19.43 -34.64 14.72
C HIS A 670 -20.33 -33.93 15.74
N GLU A 671 -20.04 -34.03 17.04
CA GLU A 671 -20.77 -33.31 18.09
C GLU A 671 -20.35 -31.83 18.18
N GLY A 672 -19.07 -31.53 17.96
CA GLY A 672 -18.53 -30.17 18.01
C GLY A 672 -18.71 -29.38 16.72
N ILE A 673 -18.86 -30.06 15.58
CA ILE A 673 -19.02 -29.47 14.25
C ILE A 673 -20.16 -30.21 13.54
N VAL A 674 -21.37 -29.69 13.69
CA VAL A 674 -22.58 -30.23 13.07
C VAL A 674 -22.71 -29.66 11.66
N THR A 675 -22.87 -30.53 10.66
CA THR A 675 -22.90 -30.14 9.25
C THR A 675 -24.15 -30.69 8.56
N ASP A 676 -24.81 -29.86 7.75
CA ASP A 676 -25.88 -30.28 6.84
C ASP A 676 -25.49 -29.86 5.41
N ASP A 677 -25.12 -30.84 4.58
CA ASP A 677 -24.69 -30.61 3.19
C ASP A 677 -25.84 -30.18 2.27
N VAL A 678 -27.10 -30.51 2.62
CA VAL A 678 -28.28 -30.14 1.84
C VAL A 678 -28.69 -28.70 2.14
N ALA A 679 -28.72 -28.33 3.41
CA ALA A 679 -28.98 -26.96 3.83
C ALA A 679 -27.77 -26.04 3.60
N GLY A 680 -26.56 -26.59 3.51
CA GLY A 680 -25.32 -25.82 3.42
C GLY A 680 -24.96 -25.15 4.74
N THR A 681 -25.21 -25.80 5.87
CA THR A 681 -24.98 -25.19 7.20
C THR A 681 -23.86 -25.88 7.97
N VAL A 682 -23.01 -25.09 8.61
CA VAL A 682 -21.96 -25.56 9.54
C VAL A 682 -22.18 -24.91 10.89
N THR A 683 -22.35 -25.70 11.95
CA THR A 683 -22.52 -25.21 13.32
C THR A 683 -21.38 -25.71 14.19
N PHE A 684 -20.67 -24.79 14.82
CA PHE A 684 -19.63 -25.09 15.81
C PHE A 684 -20.20 -24.98 17.21
N HIS A 685 -19.86 -25.94 18.06
CA HIS A 685 -20.11 -25.93 19.50
C HIS A 685 -18.78 -25.92 20.25
N LEU A 686 -18.63 -24.93 21.11
CA LEU A 686 -17.45 -24.71 21.94
C LEU A 686 -17.71 -25.15 23.38
N THR A 687 -16.66 -25.60 24.06
CA THR A 687 -16.69 -25.96 25.48
C THR A 687 -16.80 -24.74 26.39
N GLU A 688 -16.33 -23.58 25.92
CA GLU A 688 -16.42 -22.28 26.58
C GLU A 688 -16.48 -21.14 25.56
N PRO A 689 -16.97 -19.94 25.93
CA PRO A 689 -16.98 -18.79 25.03
C PRO A 689 -15.57 -18.36 24.62
N ASP A 690 -15.34 -18.26 23.31
CA ASP A 690 -14.07 -17.81 22.74
C ASP A 690 -14.27 -16.59 21.81
N PRO A 691 -13.98 -15.37 22.29
CA PRO A 691 -14.12 -14.13 21.50
C PRO A 691 -13.23 -14.07 20.25
N ASP A 692 -12.15 -14.85 20.19
CA ASP A 692 -11.22 -14.87 19.05
C ASP A 692 -11.51 -16.03 18.09
N PHE A 693 -12.57 -16.82 18.32
CA PHE A 693 -12.86 -18.01 17.53
C PHE A 693 -12.97 -17.73 16.03
N LEU A 694 -13.64 -16.64 15.64
CA LEU A 694 -13.74 -16.25 14.23
C LEU A 694 -12.39 -15.82 13.62
N GLN A 695 -11.46 -15.27 14.42
CA GLN A 695 -10.10 -14.98 13.94
C GLN A 695 -9.33 -16.26 13.66
N LYS A 696 -9.49 -17.27 14.52
CA LYS A 696 -8.87 -18.60 14.33
C LYS A 696 -9.44 -19.30 13.10
N LEU A 697 -10.75 -19.25 12.89
CA LEU A 697 -11.41 -19.78 11.68
C LEU A 697 -11.02 -19.04 10.39
N ALA A 698 -10.47 -17.82 10.48
CA ALA A 698 -9.95 -17.10 9.32
C ALA A 698 -8.51 -17.52 8.94
N LEU A 699 -7.84 -18.35 9.76
CA LEU A 699 -6.53 -18.90 9.45
C LEU A 699 -6.62 -20.00 8.38
N THR A 700 -5.51 -20.22 7.67
CA THR A 700 -5.45 -21.19 6.56
C THR A 700 -5.72 -22.63 6.99
N PHE A 701 -5.63 -22.94 8.30
CA PHE A 701 -5.94 -24.25 8.86
C PHE A 701 -7.42 -24.63 8.80
N ALA A 702 -8.32 -23.65 8.72
CA ALA A 702 -9.78 -23.86 8.69
C ALA A 702 -10.39 -23.76 7.28
N VAL A 703 -9.56 -23.76 6.23
CA VAL A 703 -10.06 -23.73 4.85
C VAL A 703 -10.74 -25.05 4.47
N ALA A 704 -11.74 -24.98 3.59
CA ALA A 704 -12.45 -26.17 3.15
C ALA A 704 -11.49 -27.20 2.52
N THR A 705 -11.61 -28.46 2.93
CA THR A 705 -10.75 -29.55 2.42
C THR A 705 -11.58 -30.56 1.64
N ALA A 706 -11.29 -30.72 0.35
CA ALA A 706 -12.00 -31.65 -0.53
C ALA A 706 -11.90 -33.11 -0.04
N ALA A 707 -12.95 -33.90 -0.29
CA ALA A 707 -13.00 -35.32 0.06
C ALA A 707 -11.90 -36.18 -0.61
N SER A 708 -11.30 -35.70 -1.71
CA SER A 708 -10.18 -36.35 -2.42
C SER A 708 -8.85 -36.28 -1.65
N VAL A 709 -8.70 -35.36 -0.70
CA VAL A 709 -7.49 -35.16 0.09
C VAL A 709 -7.43 -36.19 1.22
N GLN A 710 -6.30 -36.88 1.39
CA GLN A 710 -6.12 -37.85 2.48
C GLN A 710 -6.09 -37.16 3.85
N THR A 711 -6.65 -37.79 4.89
CA THR A 711 -6.78 -37.17 6.22
C THR A 711 -5.59 -37.41 7.15
N ASP A 712 -4.79 -38.46 6.94
CA ASP A 712 -3.75 -38.92 7.86
C ASP A 712 -2.32 -38.64 7.38
N THR A 713 -2.16 -37.95 6.25
CA THR A 713 -0.86 -37.62 5.64
C THR A 713 -0.79 -36.15 5.22
N ILE A 714 0.42 -35.59 5.24
CA ILE A 714 0.70 -34.28 4.64
C ILE A 714 0.75 -34.45 3.12
N SER A 715 0.01 -33.61 2.40
CA SER A 715 0.01 -33.61 0.95
C SER A 715 1.30 -33.01 0.40
N SER A 716 2.06 -33.81 -0.35
CA SER A 716 3.21 -33.34 -1.14
C SER A 716 2.79 -32.78 -2.52
N HIS A 717 1.49 -32.82 -2.82
CA HIS A 717 0.91 -32.34 -4.07
C HIS A 717 -0.10 -31.21 -3.80
N PRO A 718 -0.30 -30.28 -4.76
CA PRO A 718 -1.36 -29.27 -4.66
C PRO A 718 -2.71 -29.87 -4.31
N VAL A 719 -3.33 -29.37 -3.24
CA VAL A 719 -4.73 -29.69 -2.90
C VAL A 719 -5.68 -28.86 -3.79
N PRO A 720 -6.91 -29.34 -4.05
CA PRO A 720 -7.90 -28.56 -4.78
C PRO A 720 -8.13 -27.21 -4.11
N ALA A 721 -7.89 -26.13 -4.88
CA ALA A 721 -7.97 -24.75 -4.42
C ALA A 721 -9.42 -24.24 -4.52
N THR A 722 -9.79 -23.30 -3.68
CA THR A 722 -11.08 -22.61 -3.79
C THR A 722 -10.91 -21.21 -4.38
N GLY A 723 -9.78 -20.56 -4.09
CA GLY A 723 -9.54 -19.14 -4.37
C GLY A 723 -9.28 -18.80 -5.84
N PRO A 724 -8.95 -17.52 -6.12
CA PRO A 724 -8.67 -17.02 -7.48
C PRO A 724 -7.45 -17.67 -8.15
N TYR A 725 -6.59 -18.31 -7.35
CA TYR A 725 -5.39 -19.00 -7.81
C TYR A 725 -5.36 -20.46 -7.37
N MET A 726 -4.58 -21.27 -8.08
CA MET A 726 -4.26 -22.65 -7.72
C MET A 726 -2.76 -22.90 -7.91
N ILE A 727 -2.20 -23.79 -7.09
CA ILE A 727 -0.79 -24.20 -7.24
C ILE A 727 -0.72 -25.15 -8.44
N ALA A 728 0.05 -24.75 -9.46
CA ALA A 728 0.27 -25.56 -10.66
C ALA A 728 1.40 -26.57 -10.46
N SER A 729 2.47 -26.18 -9.76
CA SER A 729 3.59 -27.06 -9.39
C SER A 729 4.27 -26.57 -8.13
N PHE A 730 4.85 -27.50 -7.38
CA PHE A 730 5.56 -27.25 -6.14
C PHE A 730 6.85 -28.07 -6.08
N SER A 731 7.93 -27.41 -5.70
CA SER A 731 9.20 -28.00 -5.28
C SER A 731 9.78 -27.15 -4.15
N PRO A 732 10.76 -27.65 -3.38
CA PRO A 732 11.39 -26.85 -2.32
C PRO A 732 12.00 -25.51 -2.78
N LYS A 733 12.39 -25.41 -4.07
CA LYS A 733 13.06 -24.25 -4.67
C LYS A 733 12.15 -23.32 -5.46
N GLU A 734 11.01 -23.84 -5.92
CA GLU A 734 10.13 -23.12 -6.81
C GLU A 734 8.68 -23.55 -6.63
N VAL A 735 7.80 -22.55 -6.50
CA VAL A 735 6.35 -22.72 -6.50
C VAL A 735 5.76 -21.92 -7.64
N ARG A 736 4.91 -22.56 -8.44
CA ARG A 736 4.24 -21.94 -9.57
C ARG A 736 2.74 -21.90 -9.32
N VAL A 737 2.18 -20.71 -9.35
CA VAL A 737 0.78 -20.42 -9.03
C VAL A 737 0.12 -19.83 -10.27
N VAL A 738 -1.03 -20.34 -10.65
CA VAL A 738 -1.77 -19.91 -11.85
C VAL A 738 -3.21 -19.60 -11.48
N ARG A 739 -3.90 -18.82 -12.32
CA ARG A 739 -5.34 -18.57 -12.13
C ARG A 739 -6.13 -19.87 -12.04
N ASN A 740 -7.07 -19.91 -11.11
CA ASN A 740 -8.08 -20.95 -11.02
C ASN A 740 -9.20 -20.66 -12.05
N PRO A 741 -9.32 -21.42 -13.16
CA PRO A 741 -10.32 -21.16 -14.19
C PRO A 741 -11.77 -21.37 -13.70
N ARG A 742 -11.94 -22.09 -12.59
CA ARG A 742 -13.23 -22.39 -11.98
C ARG A 742 -13.63 -21.39 -10.90
N PHE A 743 -12.72 -20.51 -10.47
CA PHE A 743 -13.05 -19.46 -9.52
C PHE A 743 -14.16 -18.56 -10.05
N ARG A 744 -15.11 -18.25 -9.17
CA ARG A 744 -16.16 -17.26 -9.39
C ARG A 744 -16.16 -16.36 -8.19
N GLN A 745 -15.93 -15.08 -8.40
CA GLN A 745 -15.88 -14.13 -7.31
C GLN A 745 -17.22 -14.05 -6.57
N TRP A 746 -17.27 -14.61 -5.36
CA TRP A 746 -18.45 -14.60 -4.48
C TRP A 746 -18.43 -13.49 -3.43
N SER A 747 -17.25 -12.93 -3.15
CA SER A 747 -17.05 -11.79 -2.25
C SER A 747 -15.85 -10.98 -2.74
N ARG A 748 -16.06 -9.76 -3.21
CA ARG A 748 -14.96 -8.88 -3.67
C ARG A 748 -14.09 -8.33 -2.54
N ILE A 749 -14.63 -8.33 -1.32
CA ILE A 749 -13.97 -7.78 -0.13
C ILE A 749 -13.15 -8.86 0.57
N ALA A 750 -13.66 -10.10 0.64
CA ALA A 750 -12.90 -11.24 1.15
C ALA A 750 -11.98 -11.83 0.07
N ARG A 751 -12.47 -11.96 -1.17
CA ARG A 751 -11.82 -12.67 -2.29
C ARG A 751 -11.93 -11.94 -3.64
N PRO A 752 -11.13 -10.89 -3.84
CA PRO A 752 -10.92 -10.29 -5.16
C PRO A 752 -10.36 -11.29 -6.21
N ASP A 753 -10.55 -11.02 -7.51
CA ASP A 753 -10.20 -11.92 -8.65
C ASP A 753 -8.69 -12.04 -8.93
N GLY A 754 -7.90 -11.16 -8.30
CA GLY A 754 -6.45 -11.05 -8.46
C GLY A 754 -5.99 -10.47 -9.80
N TYR A 755 -4.75 -9.94 -9.87
CA TYR A 755 -4.20 -9.31 -11.09
C TYR A 755 -3.30 -10.21 -11.93
N PRO A 756 -2.26 -10.89 -11.41
CA PRO A 756 -1.34 -11.67 -12.25
C PRO A 756 -2.03 -12.86 -12.93
N ASP A 757 -1.57 -13.28 -14.12
CA ASP A 757 -1.99 -14.57 -14.72
C ASP A 757 -1.27 -15.75 -14.07
N GLU A 758 -0.02 -15.49 -13.68
CA GLU A 758 0.89 -16.46 -13.11
C GLU A 758 1.78 -15.77 -12.08
N MET A 759 2.10 -16.48 -11.00
CA MET A 759 3.13 -16.10 -10.04
C MET A 759 4.15 -17.22 -9.97
N VAL A 760 5.43 -16.86 -10.05
CA VAL A 760 6.56 -17.78 -9.91
C VAL A 760 7.33 -17.35 -8.69
N TRP A 761 7.42 -18.24 -7.71
CA TRP A 761 8.09 -18.00 -6.44
C TRP A 761 9.35 -18.83 -6.36
N THR A 762 10.51 -18.18 -6.29
CA THR A 762 11.82 -18.83 -6.14
C THR A 762 12.32 -18.64 -4.72
N THR A 763 12.73 -19.72 -4.07
CA THR A 763 13.22 -19.74 -2.68
C THR A 763 14.72 -20.11 -2.64
N GLU A 764 15.30 -20.22 -1.45
CA GLU A 764 16.71 -20.57 -1.22
C GLU A 764 17.71 -19.54 -1.79
N LEU A 765 17.33 -18.25 -1.79
CA LEU A 765 18.17 -17.14 -2.24
C LEU A 765 18.67 -16.32 -1.04
N SER A 766 19.92 -15.85 -1.08
CA SER A 766 20.38 -14.92 -0.03
C SER A 766 19.59 -13.60 -0.10
N PRO A 767 19.33 -12.91 1.02
CA PRO A 767 18.55 -11.67 1.01
C PRO A 767 19.15 -10.58 0.12
N ASP A 768 20.49 -10.50 0.04
CA ASP A 768 21.16 -9.54 -0.83
C ASP A 768 21.03 -9.91 -2.32
N ASP A 769 21.06 -11.20 -2.67
CA ASP A 769 20.78 -11.66 -4.05
C ASP A 769 19.34 -11.34 -4.45
N GLN A 770 18.38 -11.49 -3.53
CA GLN A 770 16.98 -11.12 -3.76
C GLN A 770 16.86 -9.62 -4.10
N LEU A 771 17.52 -8.76 -3.31
CA LEU A 771 17.56 -7.31 -3.58
C LEU A 771 18.18 -7.01 -4.93
N ASP A 772 19.31 -7.63 -5.26
CA ASP A 772 19.98 -7.41 -6.54
C ASP A 772 19.14 -7.88 -7.74
N MET A 773 18.41 -8.98 -7.59
CA MET A 773 17.44 -9.46 -8.60
C MET A 773 16.28 -8.48 -8.81
N ILE A 774 15.80 -7.82 -7.76
CA ILE A 774 14.72 -6.82 -7.87
C ILE A 774 15.26 -5.54 -8.49
N VAL A 775 16.43 -5.05 -8.04
CA VAL A 775 17.08 -3.84 -8.58
C VAL A 775 17.42 -4.00 -10.06
N ASN A 776 17.85 -5.19 -10.49
CA ASN A 776 18.18 -5.47 -11.89
C ASN A 776 16.95 -5.83 -12.76
N GLY A 777 15.77 -5.96 -12.16
CA GLY A 777 14.49 -6.23 -12.83
C GLY A 777 14.24 -7.70 -13.21
N SER A 778 14.99 -8.65 -12.66
CA SER A 778 14.78 -10.10 -12.84
C SER A 778 13.77 -10.70 -11.87
N ALA A 779 13.49 -10.03 -10.75
CA ALA A 779 12.40 -10.33 -9.83
C ALA A 779 11.52 -9.08 -9.61
N ASP A 780 10.29 -9.30 -9.13
CA ASP A 780 9.30 -8.24 -8.94
C ASP A 780 9.11 -7.89 -7.45
N ALA A 781 9.20 -8.85 -6.53
CA ALA A 781 9.12 -8.59 -5.10
C ALA A 781 9.85 -9.64 -4.26
N MET A 782 10.26 -9.24 -3.06
CA MET A 782 10.68 -10.14 -1.99
C MET A 782 9.77 -9.99 -0.77
N ILE A 783 9.62 -11.07 0.00
CA ILE A 783 9.03 -11.02 1.34
C ILE A 783 10.16 -10.89 2.35
N GLY A 784 10.10 -9.89 3.22
CA GLY A 784 11.06 -9.78 4.30
C GLY A 784 10.97 -10.96 5.28
N SER A 785 12.08 -11.65 5.55
CA SER A 785 12.15 -12.74 6.54
C SER A 785 12.59 -12.22 7.90
N PRO A 786 11.89 -12.48 9.02
CA PRO A 786 12.33 -12.02 10.35
C PRO A 786 13.69 -12.55 10.80
N PHE A 787 14.20 -13.61 10.18
CA PHE A 787 15.40 -14.30 10.61
C PHE A 787 16.56 -14.17 9.63
N ASP A 788 16.28 -14.05 8.34
CA ASP A 788 17.27 -13.89 7.29
C ASP A 788 17.08 -12.54 6.59
N GLN A 789 17.76 -11.53 7.11
CA GLN A 789 17.61 -10.12 6.73
C GLN A 789 18.79 -9.63 5.89
N PRO A 790 18.60 -8.70 4.94
CA PRO A 790 19.69 -8.14 4.13
C PRO A 790 20.74 -7.36 4.93
N ASP A 791 21.86 -7.03 4.29
CA ASP A 791 22.87 -6.19 4.93
C ASP A 791 22.28 -4.81 5.34
N PRO A 792 22.46 -4.37 6.60
CA PRO A 792 21.94 -3.09 7.07
C PRO A 792 22.36 -1.86 6.25
N SER A 793 23.60 -1.84 5.78
CA SER A 793 24.11 -0.71 4.98
C SER A 793 23.46 -0.68 3.61
N ARG A 794 23.15 -1.86 3.05
CA ARG A 794 22.40 -1.99 1.80
C ARG A 794 20.96 -1.52 1.95
N LEU A 795 20.26 -1.88 3.02
CA LEU A 795 18.90 -1.37 3.28
C LEU A 795 18.88 0.15 3.46
N ALA A 796 19.81 0.71 4.22
CA ALA A 796 19.93 2.15 4.41
C ALA A 796 20.17 2.88 3.07
N GLU A 797 20.98 2.29 2.18
CA GLU A 797 21.18 2.79 0.82
C GLU A 797 19.88 2.75 -0.01
N LEU A 798 19.19 1.60 -0.03
CA LEU A 798 17.98 1.40 -0.83
C LEU A 798 16.82 2.28 -0.37
N ARG A 799 16.64 2.50 0.93
CA ARG A 799 15.62 3.41 1.46
C ARG A 799 15.78 4.83 0.90
N VAL A 800 17.03 5.29 0.76
CA VAL A 800 17.33 6.63 0.23
C VAL A 800 17.19 6.67 -1.30
N GLN A 801 17.62 5.60 -1.99
CA GLN A 801 17.62 5.57 -3.47
C GLN A 801 16.25 5.22 -4.07
N TYR A 802 15.47 4.38 -3.40
CA TYR A 802 14.21 3.81 -3.87
C TYR A 802 13.10 3.90 -2.80
N PRO A 803 12.80 5.10 -2.26
CA PRO A 803 11.87 5.24 -1.14
C PRO A 803 10.47 4.70 -1.42
N THR A 804 9.99 4.77 -2.67
CA THR A 804 8.66 4.27 -3.07
C THR A 804 8.59 2.76 -3.29
N GLN A 805 9.73 2.06 -3.25
CA GLN A 805 9.84 0.61 -3.41
C GLN A 805 10.17 -0.11 -2.10
N PHE A 806 10.48 0.66 -1.05
CA PHE A 806 10.97 0.19 0.24
C PHE A 806 9.87 0.29 1.28
N HIS A 807 9.40 -0.85 1.79
CA HIS A 807 8.22 -0.90 2.65
C HIS A 807 8.53 -1.66 3.96
N PRO A 808 8.85 -0.93 5.05
CA PRO A 808 9.15 -1.55 6.34
C PRO A 808 7.87 -1.83 7.15
N SER A 809 7.82 -2.96 7.83
CA SER A 809 6.70 -3.36 8.70
C SER A 809 7.18 -4.03 9.99
N VAL A 810 6.56 -3.70 11.12
CA VAL A 810 6.80 -4.38 12.40
C VAL A 810 5.95 -5.64 12.46
N ILE A 811 6.56 -6.79 12.76
CA ILE A 811 5.86 -8.08 12.72
C ILE A 811 5.95 -8.92 14.00
N GLY A 812 6.84 -8.57 14.93
CA GLY A 812 7.04 -9.37 16.15
C GLY A 812 7.98 -8.72 17.14
N THR A 813 8.21 -9.39 18.27
CA THR A 813 9.07 -8.88 19.35
C THR A 813 10.08 -9.93 19.78
N THR A 814 11.34 -9.53 19.91
CA THR A 814 12.37 -10.37 20.53
C THR A 814 12.42 -10.14 22.03
N PHE A 815 12.44 -11.23 22.80
CA PHE A 815 12.40 -11.20 24.26
C PHE A 815 13.60 -11.92 24.86
N LEU A 816 13.99 -11.49 26.06
CA LEU A 816 14.66 -12.32 27.04
C LEU A 816 13.61 -12.83 28.04
N TYR A 817 13.27 -14.11 27.99
CA TYR A 817 12.47 -14.76 29.03
C TYR A 817 13.34 -15.09 30.24
N MET A 818 12.83 -14.80 31.44
CA MET A 818 13.48 -15.08 32.71
C MET A 818 12.60 -16.04 33.52
N ASN A 819 13.10 -17.24 33.78
CA ASN A 819 12.32 -18.28 34.44
C ASN A 819 12.06 -17.94 35.91
N THR A 820 10.84 -17.55 36.24
CA THR A 820 10.47 -17.03 37.56
C THR A 820 10.45 -18.10 38.66
N LEU A 821 10.67 -19.37 38.31
CA LEU A 821 10.77 -20.48 39.27
C LEU A 821 12.21 -20.87 39.61
N LEU A 822 13.21 -20.27 38.93
CA LEU A 822 14.62 -20.64 39.10
C LEU A 822 15.44 -19.44 39.61
N PRO A 823 16.31 -19.63 40.61
CA PRO A 823 17.21 -18.58 41.04
C PRO A 823 18.22 -18.20 39.94
N PRO A 824 18.64 -16.93 39.87
CA PRO A 824 18.21 -15.80 40.71
C PRO A 824 16.98 -15.05 40.18
N PHE A 825 16.32 -15.55 39.12
CA PHE A 825 15.15 -14.92 38.51
C PHE A 825 13.84 -15.17 39.27
N ASP A 826 13.87 -16.01 40.31
CA ASP A 826 12.82 -16.09 41.33
C ASP A 826 12.60 -14.75 42.05
N ASP A 827 13.65 -13.91 42.16
CA ASP A 827 13.58 -12.59 42.75
C ASP A 827 13.18 -11.49 41.73
N PRO A 828 12.05 -10.79 41.91
CA PRO A 828 11.63 -9.71 41.03
C PRO A 828 12.62 -8.54 40.95
N LYS A 829 13.44 -8.29 41.99
CA LYS A 829 14.48 -7.25 41.96
C LYS A 829 15.53 -7.55 40.91
N VAL A 830 15.91 -8.82 40.76
CA VAL A 830 16.89 -9.25 39.75
C VAL A 830 16.32 -9.05 38.35
N ARG A 831 15.07 -9.47 38.12
CA ARG A 831 14.42 -9.31 36.80
C ARG A 831 14.23 -7.84 36.40
N ARG A 832 13.86 -6.99 37.35
CA ARG A 832 13.76 -5.53 37.16
C ARG A 832 15.12 -4.90 36.91
N ALA A 833 16.17 -5.35 37.60
CA ALA A 833 17.54 -4.89 37.37
C ALA A 833 18.00 -5.19 35.94
N VAL A 834 17.72 -6.40 35.43
CA VAL A 834 18.03 -6.76 34.04
C VAL A 834 17.35 -5.80 33.07
N ASN A 835 16.04 -5.56 33.23
CA ASN A 835 15.30 -4.65 32.35
C ASN A 835 15.85 -3.20 32.35
N LEU A 836 16.30 -2.70 33.50
CA LEU A 836 16.91 -1.37 33.64
C LEU A 836 18.31 -1.31 33.02
N ALA A 837 19.09 -2.38 33.12
CA ALA A 837 20.48 -2.41 32.61
C ALA A 837 20.57 -2.59 31.09
N VAL A 838 19.53 -3.15 30.47
CA VAL A 838 19.50 -3.41 29.03
C VAL A 838 19.41 -2.10 28.23
N ASP A 839 20.42 -1.87 27.39
CA ASP A 839 20.47 -0.80 26.40
C ASP A 839 19.74 -1.25 25.12
N ARG A 840 18.53 -0.71 24.93
CA ARG A 840 17.66 -1.06 23.81
C ARG A 840 18.12 -0.42 22.50
N ALA A 841 18.80 0.73 22.54
CA ALA A 841 19.41 1.30 21.34
C ALA A 841 20.54 0.39 20.84
N ARG A 842 21.37 -0.14 21.75
CA ARG A 842 22.40 -1.12 21.38
C ARG A 842 21.79 -2.42 20.83
N LEU A 843 20.65 -2.86 21.34
CA LEU A 843 19.96 -4.02 20.78
C LEU A 843 19.42 -3.78 19.37
N VAL A 844 18.92 -2.57 19.07
CA VAL A 844 18.56 -2.20 17.69
C VAL A 844 19.78 -2.28 16.78
N GLU A 845 20.95 -1.78 17.19
CA GLU A 845 22.18 -1.92 16.41
C GLU A 845 22.58 -3.39 16.18
N LEU A 846 22.46 -4.24 17.20
CA LEU A 846 22.76 -5.67 17.12
C LEU A 846 21.75 -6.45 16.27
N ALA A 847 20.52 -5.94 16.14
CA ALA A 847 19.48 -6.45 15.25
C ALA A 847 19.66 -5.98 13.79
N GLY A 848 20.67 -5.16 13.51
CA GLY A 848 20.95 -4.61 12.18
C GLY A 848 20.39 -3.21 11.93
N GLY A 849 20.05 -2.46 12.98
CA GLY A 849 19.74 -1.04 12.91
C GLY A 849 18.25 -0.71 12.74
N PRO A 850 17.92 0.58 12.56
CA PRO A 850 16.53 1.08 12.61
C PRO A 850 15.62 0.60 11.47
N GLU A 851 16.21 0.08 10.39
CA GLU A 851 15.47 -0.51 9.27
C GLU A 851 14.97 -1.93 9.59
N GLN A 852 15.60 -2.61 10.56
CA GLN A 852 15.32 -4.01 10.91
C GLN A 852 14.81 -4.17 12.35
N ALA A 853 14.90 -3.13 13.18
CA ALA A 853 14.40 -3.17 14.54
C ALA A 853 14.04 -1.78 15.08
N GLU A 854 13.13 -1.75 16.05
CA GLU A 854 12.83 -0.56 16.84
C GLU A 854 12.78 -0.87 18.34
N VAL A 855 12.93 0.17 19.15
CA VAL A 855 12.92 0.07 20.61
C VAL A 855 11.52 -0.24 21.13
N THR A 856 11.44 -1.18 22.07
CA THR A 856 10.19 -1.52 22.78
C THR A 856 10.47 -1.86 24.25
N CYS A 857 9.46 -1.67 25.12
CA CYS A 857 9.49 -2.11 26.52
C CYS A 857 8.34 -3.05 26.87
N GLN A 858 7.49 -3.41 25.90
CA GLN A 858 6.20 -4.06 26.12
C GLN A 858 6.07 -5.34 25.30
N VAL A 859 5.03 -6.12 25.59
CA VAL A 859 4.71 -7.33 24.82
C VAL A 859 3.89 -6.96 23.59
N LEU A 860 2.84 -6.14 23.78
CA LEU A 860 1.97 -5.72 22.68
C LEU A 860 2.73 -4.91 21.63
N LEU A 861 2.55 -5.27 20.36
CA LEU A 861 3.06 -4.51 19.23
C LEU A 861 2.30 -3.19 19.03
N PRO A 862 3.00 -2.14 18.55
CA PRO A 862 2.35 -0.95 18.03
C PRO A 862 1.19 -1.29 17.10
N ASN A 863 0.07 -0.59 17.29
CA ASN A 863 -1.15 -0.67 16.50
C ASN A 863 -1.90 -2.01 16.65
N THR A 864 -1.61 -2.76 17.72
CA THR A 864 -2.51 -3.80 18.21
C THR A 864 -3.58 -3.18 19.10
N HIS A 865 -4.80 -3.72 19.09
CA HIS A 865 -5.85 -3.37 20.04
C HIS A 865 -5.35 -3.48 21.48
N GLY A 866 -5.54 -2.43 22.30
CA GLY A 866 -5.04 -2.36 23.68
C GLY A 866 -3.58 -1.93 23.84
N TYR A 867 -2.83 -1.67 22.76
CA TYR A 867 -1.49 -1.10 22.87
C TYR A 867 -1.53 0.32 23.46
N ARG A 868 -0.73 0.58 24.49
CA ARG A 868 -0.51 1.91 25.08
C ARG A 868 0.97 2.02 25.43
N PRO A 869 1.73 3.00 24.87
CA PRO A 869 3.15 3.16 25.21
C PRO A 869 3.38 3.18 26.73
N TYR A 870 4.29 2.33 27.18
CA TYR A 870 4.66 2.18 28.58
C TYR A 870 6.08 1.63 28.69
N CYS A 871 6.97 2.42 29.30
CA CYS A 871 8.33 1.98 29.57
C CYS A 871 8.77 2.44 30.97
N PRO A 872 8.60 1.61 32.01
CA PRO A 872 9.06 1.93 33.36
C PRO A 872 10.56 1.68 33.55
N TYR A 873 11.19 0.91 32.65
CA TYR A 873 12.60 0.50 32.74
C TYR A 873 13.50 1.38 31.88
N THR A 874 13.60 2.65 32.26
CA THR A 874 14.47 3.63 31.64
C THR A 874 14.89 4.69 32.67
N THR A 875 15.95 5.44 32.41
CA THR A 875 16.48 6.47 33.32
C THR A 875 15.46 7.56 33.63
N ASN A 876 14.65 7.97 32.64
CA ASN A 876 13.63 9.01 32.78
C ASN A 876 12.25 8.51 32.32
N PRO A 877 11.53 7.70 33.12
CA PRO A 877 10.18 7.27 32.80
C PRO A 877 9.29 8.50 32.66
N ASN A 878 8.50 8.53 31.59
CA ASN A 878 7.68 9.68 31.25
C ASN A 878 6.27 9.22 30.84
N PRO A 879 5.27 10.12 30.85
CA PRO A 879 3.90 9.78 30.48
C PRO A 879 3.73 9.31 29.03
N ALA A 880 4.66 9.64 28.13
CA ALA A 880 4.64 9.17 26.74
C ALA A 880 5.13 7.72 26.60
N GLY A 881 5.65 7.12 27.69
CA GLY A 881 6.05 5.71 27.71
C GLY A 881 7.27 5.40 26.84
N THR A 882 8.06 6.42 26.46
CA THR A 882 9.23 6.24 25.59
C THR A 882 10.45 5.82 26.39
N TRP A 883 11.19 4.83 25.89
CA TRP A 883 12.52 4.52 26.40
C TRP A 883 13.52 5.63 26.03
N THR A 884 14.43 5.97 26.94
CA THR A 884 15.43 7.04 26.74
C THR A 884 16.87 6.54 26.83
N ALA A 885 17.19 5.84 27.92
CA ALA A 885 18.51 5.27 28.19
C ALA A 885 18.39 4.10 29.21
N PRO A 886 19.41 3.23 29.31
CA PRO A 886 19.50 2.25 30.40
C PRO A 886 19.86 2.93 31.73
N ASP A 887 19.40 2.38 32.84
CA ASP A 887 19.70 2.82 34.21
C ASP A 887 20.52 1.76 34.95
N GLY A 888 21.82 1.72 34.63
CA GLY A 888 22.76 0.78 35.23
C GLY A 888 22.97 0.99 36.74
N ILE A 889 22.85 2.22 37.23
CA ILE A 889 23.03 2.55 38.65
C ILE A 889 21.90 1.92 39.46
N LYS A 890 20.64 2.15 39.07
CA LYS A 890 19.48 1.56 39.75
C LYS A 890 19.46 0.04 39.59
N ALA A 891 19.89 -0.48 38.45
CA ALA A 891 20.03 -1.92 38.25
C ALA A 891 21.03 -2.55 39.24
N GLN A 892 22.23 -1.98 39.39
CA GLN A 892 23.23 -2.45 40.36
C GLN A 892 22.73 -2.36 41.80
N GLN A 893 22.02 -1.29 42.16
CA GLN A 893 21.40 -1.15 43.49
C GLN A 893 20.37 -2.25 43.76
N LEU A 894 19.54 -2.60 42.76
CA LEU A 894 18.57 -3.69 42.88
C LEU A 894 19.25 -5.04 43.06
N VAL A 895 20.32 -5.33 42.31
CA VAL A 895 21.11 -6.58 42.47
C VAL A 895 21.82 -6.64 43.81
N ALA A 896 22.40 -5.54 44.30
CA ALA A 896 23.00 -5.50 45.62
C ALA A 896 21.96 -5.76 46.73
N SER A 897 20.79 -5.12 46.63
CA SER A 897 19.71 -5.25 47.62
C SER A 897 18.94 -6.58 47.56
N SER A 898 19.09 -7.36 46.49
CA SER A 898 18.54 -8.72 46.39
C SER A 898 19.44 -9.75 47.11
N GLY A 899 20.70 -9.40 47.36
CA GLY A 899 21.69 -10.35 47.91
C GLY A 899 22.06 -11.46 46.93
N LYS A 900 21.69 -11.35 45.65
CA LYS A 900 21.93 -12.38 44.62
C LYS A 900 23.21 -12.14 43.80
N SER A 901 23.97 -11.10 44.10
CA SER A 901 25.26 -10.84 43.45
C SER A 901 26.15 -12.08 43.49
N GLY A 902 26.84 -12.39 42.38
CA GLY A 902 27.69 -13.57 42.23
C GLY A 902 26.95 -14.89 41.94
N SER A 903 25.61 -14.88 41.88
CA SER A 903 24.83 -16.06 41.45
C SER A 903 25.17 -16.46 40.02
N ALA A 904 25.09 -17.76 39.73
CA ALA A 904 25.30 -18.26 38.38
C ALA A 904 24.02 -18.10 37.52
N ILE A 905 24.19 -17.60 36.29
CA ILE A 905 23.11 -17.48 35.31
C ILE A 905 23.55 -18.09 33.99
N THR A 906 22.74 -19.00 33.45
CA THR A 906 22.89 -19.45 32.06
C THR A 906 21.93 -18.68 31.16
N VAL A 907 22.49 -17.95 30.18
CA VAL A 907 21.75 -17.34 29.07
C VAL A 907 21.64 -18.36 27.95
N THR A 908 20.43 -18.85 27.69
CA THR A 908 20.17 -19.68 26.51
C THR A 908 19.73 -18.78 25.37
N THR A 909 20.29 -18.93 24.19
CA THR A 909 19.91 -18.16 22.99
C THR A 909 19.82 -19.09 21.81
N LEU A 910 18.85 -18.87 20.94
CA LEU A 910 18.84 -19.50 19.63
C LEU A 910 19.95 -18.88 18.77
N ARG A 911 20.46 -19.64 17.79
CA ARG A 911 21.61 -19.24 16.97
C ARG A 911 21.35 -17.92 16.22
N GLN A 912 20.15 -17.71 15.70
CA GLN A 912 19.75 -16.47 15.04
C GLN A 912 19.77 -15.24 15.95
N PHE A 913 19.72 -15.42 17.28
CA PHE A 913 19.80 -14.33 18.27
C PHE A 913 21.13 -14.25 19.01
N LEU A 914 22.16 -14.97 18.55
CA LEU A 914 23.45 -15.09 19.24
C LEU A 914 24.12 -13.72 19.54
N PRO A 915 24.10 -12.70 18.66
CA PRO A 915 24.63 -11.37 18.99
C PRO A 915 23.94 -10.74 20.20
N MET A 916 22.61 -10.82 20.28
CA MET A 916 21.84 -10.35 21.43
C MET A 916 22.12 -11.19 22.68
N GLY A 917 22.16 -12.52 22.56
CA GLY A 917 22.50 -13.42 23.67
C GLY A 917 23.87 -13.12 24.29
N LYS A 918 24.89 -12.86 23.46
CA LYS A 918 26.23 -12.42 23.92
C LYS A 918 26.17 -11.08 24.66
N TYR A 919 25.40 -10.13 24.13
CA TYR A 919 25.21 -8.83 24.78
C TYR A 919 24.53 -8.98 26.14
N ILE A 920 23.42 -9.72 26.23
CA ILE A 920 22.73 -9.99 27.49
C ILE A 920 23.65 -10.69 28.49
N ALA A 921 24.45 -11.66 28.05
CA ALA A 921 25.40 -12.33 28.94
C ALA A 921 26.42 -11.37 29.55
N ARG A 922 26.87 -10.36 28.76
CA ARG A 922 27.75 -9.29 29.22
C ARG A 922 27.05 -8.36 30.20
N VAL A 923 25.83 -7.90 29.90
CA VAL A 923 25.03 -7.07 30.82
C VAL A 923 24.86 -7.75 32.18
N LEU A 924 24.56 -9.05 32.20
CA LEU A 924 24.45 -9.82 33.44
C LEU A 924 25.79 -9.93 34.18
N ALA A 925 26.91 -10.07 33.46
CA ALA A 925 28.23 -10.06 34.09
C ALA A 925 28.57 -8.69 34.70
N ASP A 926 28.24 -7.59 34.02
CA ASP A 926 28.43 -6.21 34.51
C ASP A 926 27.54 -5.87 35.72
N LEU A 927 26.41 -6.59 35.88
CA LEU A 927 25.58 -6.57 37.08
C LEU A 927 26.13 -7.42 38.23
N GLY A 928 27.22 -8.16 38.02
CA GLY A 928 27.90 -8.95 39.05
C GLY A 928 27.50 -10.42 39.10
N PHE A 929 26.83 -10.97 38.07
CA PHE A 929 26.51 -12.40 37.99
C PHE A 929 27.62 -13.23 37.33
N LYS A 930 27.70 -14.52 37.67
CA LYS A 930 28.58 -15.49 37.00
C LYS A 930 27.85 -16.06 35.78
N THR A 931 28.03 -15.42 34.63
CA THR A 931 27.23 -15.72 33.44
C THR A 931 27.87 -16.75 32.53
N THR A 932 27.09 -17.72 32.06
CA THR A 932 27.44 -18.65 30.97
C THR A 932 26.48 -18.46 29.80
N LEU A 933 26.97 -18.54 28.57
CA LEU A 933 26.15 -18.50 27.36
C LEU A 933 26.00 -19.92 26.80
N ARG A 934 24.78 -20.31 26.48
CA ARG A 934 24.44 -21.57 25.84
C ARG A 934 23.70 -21.29 24.53
N GLU A 935 24.30 -21.70 23.42
CA GLU A 935 23.61 -21.73 22.13
C GLU A 935 22.67 -22.94 22.07
N ALA A 936 21.47 -22.73 21.53
CA ALA A 936 20.51 -23.76 21.20
C ALA A 936 20.23 -23.73 19.67
N PRO A 937 19.71 -24.83 19.10
CA PRO A 937 19.27 -24.85 17.70
C PRO A 937 18.22 -23.76 17.40
N ASP A 938 17.94 -23.54 16.11
CA ASP A 938 17.05 -22.47 15.64
C ASP A 938 15.59 -22.63 16.10
N VAL A 939 15.21 -23.82 16.57
CA VAL A 939 13.91 -24.13 17.18
C VAL A 939 14.12 -24.65 18.60
N PHE A 940 13.35 -24.10 19.56
CA PHE A 940 13.37 -24.54 20.94
C PHE A 940 12.10 -25.35 21.28
N ASP A 941 12.28 -26.63 21.59
CA ASP A 941 11.18 -27.50 22.01
C ASP A 941 11.00 -27.46 23.55
N PRO A 942 9.93 -26.83 24.06
CA PRO A 942 9.68 -26.74 25.50
C PRO A 942 9.40 -28.09 26.17
N SER A 943 9.06 -29.13 25.40
CA SER A 943 8.75 -30.48 25.90
C SER A 943 9.99 -31.38 26.05
N LYS A 944 11.10 -31.06 25.36
CA LYS A 944 12.29 -31.93 25.26
C LYS A 944 13.50 -31.47 26.08
N GLY A 945 13.44 -30.36 26.82
CA GLY A 945 14.60 -29.75 27.48
C GLY A 945 14.47 -29.52 28.99
N PRO A 946 15.59 -29.44 29.75
CA PRO A 946 15.56 -28.97 31.13
C PRO A 946 15.03 -27.53 31.19
N LYS A 947 14.29 -27.18 32.25
CA LYS A 947 13.81 -25.81 32.51
C LYS A 947 14.99 -24.84 32.45
N VAL A 948 15.13 -24.09 31.36
CA VAL A 948 16.21 -23.10 31.19
C VAL A 948 16.00 -21.94 32.15
N GLN A 949 17.10 -21.36 32.67
CA GLN A 949 17.04 -20.17 33.55
C GLN A 949 16.60 -18.93 32.76
N SER A 950 17.08 -18.78 31.52
CA SER A 950 16.65 -17.72 30.61
C SER A 950 16.76 -18.16 29.16
N LEU A 951 15.95 -17.54 28.29
CA LEU A 951 15.86 -17.83 26.86
C LEU A 951 15.71 -16.54 26.05
N VAL A 952 16.55 -16.33 25.05
CA VAL A 952 16.37 -15.29 24.02
C VAL A 952 15.68 -15.90 22.80
N ILE A 953 14.46 -15.43 22.51
CA ILE A 953 13.62 -15.89 21.40
C ILE A 953 12.62 -14.78 21.01
N ALA A 954 12.08 -14.83 19.79
CA ALA A 954 11.04 -13.91 19.33
C ALA A 954 9.63 -14.54 19.35
N TRP A 955 8.61 -13.69 19.46
CA TRP A 955 7.20 -14.04 19.31
C TRP A 955 6.58 -13.20 18.20
N PHE A 956 5.79 -13.84 17.35
CA PHE A 956 5.02 -13.22 16.27
C PHE A 956 3.54 -13.55 16.52
N PRO A 957 2.61 -12.58 16.45
CA PRO A 957 1.19 -12.85 16.62
C PRO A 957 0.67 -13.73 15.49
N ASP A 958 -0.06 -14.80 15.82
CA ASP A 958 -0.66 -15.72 14.85
C ASP A 958 -1.88 -15.09 14.16
N PHE A 959 -2.57 -14.17 14.84
CA PHE A 959 -3.72 -13.41 14.35
C PHE A 959 -3.76 -12.03 15.03
N PRO A 960 -4.43 -11.00 14.44
CA PRO A 960 -4.32 -9.61 14.90
C PRO A 960 -5.15 -9.33 16.17
N SER A 961 -4.85 -10.04 17.26
CA SER A 961 -5.45 -9.86 18.58
C SER A 961 -4.40 -9.65 19.68
N ALA A 962 -4.78 -8.91 20.73
CA ALA A 962 -3.97 -8.78 21.93
C ALA A 962 -3.77 -10.13 22.64
N ALA A 963 -4.78 -11.00 22.58
CA ALA A 963 -4.72 -12.31 23.20
C ALA A 963 -3.65 -13.21 22.56
N SER A 964 -3.48 -13.15 21.23
CA SER A 964 -2.42 -13.89 20.53
C SER A 964 -1.00 -13.53 21.01
N GLN A 965 -0.82 -12.35 21.61
CA GLN A 965 0.47 -11.90 22.15
C GLN A 965 0.58 -12.11 23.67
N LEU A 966 -0.49 -11.88 24.43
CA LEU A 966 -0.44 -11.85 25.89
C LEU A 966 -0.79 -13.20 26.55
N THR A 967 -1.59 -14.06 25.91
CA THR A 967 -2.02 -15.34 26.52
C THR A 967 -0.89 -16.37 26.65
N GLN A 968 0.27 -16.13 26.05
CA GLN A 968 1.49 -16.90 26.33
C GLN A 968 1.93 -16.83 27.81
N PHE A 969 1.45 -15.83 28.57
CA PHE A 969 1.78 -15.65 29.99
C PHE A 969 0.73 -16.24 30.95
N THR A 970 -0.26 -16.98 30.46
CA THR A 970 -1.18 -17.71 31.35
C THR A 970 -0.46 -18.86 32.05
N CYS A 971 -0.97 -19.26 33.22
CA CYS A 971 -0.30 -20.24 34.08
C CYS A 971 -0.21 -21.64 33.43
N ALA A 972 -1.21 -22.02 32.63
CA ALA A 972 -1.30 -23.33 31.99
C ALA A 972 -0.58 -23.40 30.64
N ASN A 973 -0.14 -22.27 30.07
CA ASN A 973 0.41 -22.25 28.72
C ASN A 973 1.81 -22.89 28.67
N VAL A 974 1.98 -23.88 27.80
CA VAL A 974 3.25 -24.59 27.62
C VAL A 974 4.33 -23.71 26.96
N LEU A 975 3.91 -22.68 26.21
CA LEU A 975 4.76 -21.68 25.56
C LEU A 975 5.14 -20.53 26.51
N ASN A 976 4.71 -20.57 27.78
CA ASN A 976 5.16 -19.65 28.81
C ASN A 976 6.62 -19.97 29.21
N PHE A 977 7.59 -19.52 28.40
CA PHE A 977 9.01 -19.80 28.63
C PHE A 977 9.54 -19.15 29.93
N ALA A 978 8.90 -18.09 30.41
CA ALA A 978 9.21 -17.47 31.70
C ALA A 978 8.68 -18.27 32.91
N ARG A 979 7.78 -19.25 32.70
CA ARG A 979 7.08 -19.97 33.77
C ARG A 979 6.43 -19.02 34.78
N PHE A 980 6.03 -17.86 34.31
CA PHE A 980 5.37 -16.82 35.09
C PHE A 980 3.93 -17.23 35.34
N CYS A 981 3.48 -17.19 36.59
CA CYS A 981 2.10 -17.45 36.93
C CYS A 981 1.65 -16.44 37.97
N ASP A 982 0.79 -15.53 37.54
CA ASP A 982 0.14 -14.53 38.37
C ASP A 982 -1.36 -14.61 38.14
N ARG A 983 -2.11 -14.92 39.20
CA ARG A 983 -3.55 -15.14 39.13
C ARG A 983 -4.33 -13.86 38.88
N GLU A 984 -3.78 -12.70 39.26
CA GLU A 984 -4.42 -11.41 38.98
C GLU A 984 -4.26 -11.07 37.50
N VAL A 985 -3.07 -11.26 36.93
CA VAL A 985 -2.84 -11.13 35.48
C VAL A 985 -3.78 -12.04 34.70
N GLU A 986 -3.88 -13.31 35.09
CA GLU A 986 -4.77 -14.28 34.44
C GLU A 986 -6.25 -13.88 34.53
N ALA A 987 -6.70 -13.38 35.69
CA ALA A 987 -8.05 -12.87 35.87
C ALA A 987 -8.34 -11.63 35.01
N GLN A 988 -7.37 -10.71 34.89
CA GLN A 988 -7.53 -9.53 34.02
C GLN A 988 -7.57 -9.91 32.53
N MET A 989 -6.79 -10.90 32.10
CA MET A 989 -6.90 -11.44 30.74
C MET A 989 -8.29 -12.03 30.47
N GLN A 990 -8.85 -12.77 31.43
CA GLN A 990 -10.19 -13.33 31.31
C GLN A 990 -11.25 -12.23 31.21
N LYS A 991 -11.16 -11.21 32.08
CA LYS A 991 -12.04 -10.03 32.01
C LYS A 991 -11.94 -9.31 30.66
N ALA A 992 -10.73 -9.16 30.11
CA ALA A 992 -10.54 -8.53 28.81
C ALA A 992 -11.22 -9.32 27.68
N ARG A 993 -11.12 -10.66 27.70
CA ARG A 993 -11.84 -11.54 26.76
C ARG A 993 -13.36 -11.42 26.89
N GLU A 994 -13.90 -11.43 28.11
CA GLU A 994 -15.34 -11.28 28.35
C GLU A 994 -15.88 -9.93 27.83
N LEU A 995 -15.12 -8.85 28.06
CA LEU A 995 -15.46 -7.53 27.56
C LEU A 995 -15.40 -7.46 26.03
N GLN A 996 -14.51 -8.21 25.37
CA GLN A 996 -14.32 -8.09 23.92
C GLN A 996 -15.59 -8.35 23.10
N GLN A 997 -16.52 -9.16 23.62
CA GLN A 997 -17.79 -9.43 22.94
C GLN A 997 -18.85 -8.33 23.15
N THR A 998 -18.75 -7.55 24.23
CA THR A 998 -19.83 -6.66 24.69
C THR A 998 -19.43 -5.18 24.72
N ASP A 999 -18.17 -4.90 25.04
CA ASP A 999 -17.53 -3.58 25.10
C ASP A 999 -16.05 -3.69 24.66
N PRO A 1000 -15.78 -3.67 23.34
CA PRO A 1000 -14.42 -3.76 22.81
C PRO A 1000 -13.47 -2.68 23.33
N ALA A 1001 -13.96 -1.45 23.56
CA ALA A 1001 -13.11 -0.37 24.07
C ALA A 1001 -12.65 -0.65 25.51
N ALA A 1002 -13.56 -1.09 26.38
CA ALA A 1002 -13.19 -1.52 27.73
C ALA A 1002 -12.28 -2.76 27.72
N ALA A 1003 -12.45 -3.66 26.76
CA ALA A 1003 -11.52 -4.77 26.54
C ALA A 1003 -10.12 -4.25 26.19
N GLY A 1004 -10.01 -3.20 25.37
CA GLY A 1004 -8.74 -2.56 25.03
C GLY A 1004 -8.02 -2.00 26.25
N ASP A 1005 -8.75 -1.32 27.14
CA ASP A 1005 -8.18 -0.81 28.39
C ASP A 1005 -7.77 -1.93 29.37
N ALA A 1006 -8.54 -3.03 29.40
CA ALA A 1006 -8.19 -4.22 30.17
C ALA A 1006 -6.91 -4.89 29.60
N TRP A 1007 -6.78 -5.02 28.28
CA TRP A 1007 -5.58 -5.54 27.62
C TRP A 1007 -4.35 -4.65 27.87
N ALA A 1008 -4.51 -3.33 27.81
CA ALA A 1008 -3.44 -2.38 28.16
C ALA A 1008 -2.97 -2.56 29.62
N THR A 1009 -3.92 -2.82 30.53
CA THR A 1009 -3.63 -3.10 31.94
C THR A 1009 -2.85 -4.39 32.11
N VAL A 1010 -3.28 -5.47 31.44
CA VAL A 1010 -2.56 -6.77 31.43
C VAL A 1010 -1.12 -6.61 30.96
N ASP A 1011 -0.90 -5.92 29.84
CA ASP A 1011 0.45 -5.71 29.30
C ASP A 1011 1.34 -4.94 30.29
N ARG A 1012 0.82 -3.88 30.93
CA ARG A 1012 1.54 -3.16 32.00
C ARG A 1012 1.87 -4.05 33.20
N MET A 1013 0.92 -4.87 33.66
CA MET A 1013 1.14 -5.79 34.77
C MET A 1013 2.26 -6.79 34.47
N ILE A 1014 2.29 -7.33 33.24
CA ILE A 1014 3.37 -8.22 32.78
C ILE A 1014 4.69 -7.46 32.77
N VAL A 1015 4.75 -6.26 32.18
CA VAL A 1015 5.95 -5.42 32.17
C VAL A 1015 6.45 -5.15 33.59
N ASP A 1016 5.58 -4.76 34.53
CA ASP A 1016 5.93 -4.44 35.92
C ASP A 1016 6.38 -5.66 36.75
N ALA A 1017 5.82 -6.84 36.44
CA ALA A 1017 6.24 -8.11 37.01
C ALA A 1017 7.60 -8.59 36.47
N ALA A 1018 8.00 -8.08 35.30
CA ALA A 1018 9.24 -8.39 34.59
C ALA A 1018 9.52 -9.89 34.43
N PRO A 1019 8.58 -10.76 34.01
CA PRO A 1019 8.93 -12.14 33.65
C PRO A 1019 9.76 -12.20 32.35
N ILE A 1020 9.76 -11.11 31.59
CA ILE A 1020 10.52 -10.90 30.37
C ILE A 1020 11.29 -9.57 30.43
N ALA A 1021 12.29 -9.43 29.57
CA ALA A 1021 12.73 -8.14 29.07
C ALA A 1021 12.44 -8.08 27.56
N ALA A 1022 11.58 -7.15 27.14
CA ALA A 1022 11.37 -6.88 25.71
C ALA A 1022 12.63 -6.18 25.17
N LEU A 1023 13.23 -6.78 24.13
CA LEU A 1023 14.51 -6.37 23.60
C LEU A 1023 14.33 -5.37 22.44
N VAL A 1024 13.66 -5.81 21.37
CA VAL A 1024 13.32 -5.00 20.19
C VAL A 1024 12.01 -5.50 19.56
N ASN A 1025 11.25 -4.61 18.92
CA ASN A 1025 10.29 -5.06 17.91
C ASN A 1025 11.07 -5.31 16.60
N VAL A 1026 10.81 -6.44 15.96
CA VAL A 1026 11.40 -6.85 14.69
C VAL A 1026 10.68 -6.15 13.56
N ARG A 1027 11.45 -5.48 12.69
CA ARG A 1027 10.98 -4.92 11.42
C ARG A 1027 11.47 -5.80 10.28
N VAL A 1028 10.59 -6.06 9.33
CA VAL A 1028 10.94 -6.67 8.04
C VAL A 1028 10.75 -5.64 6.95
N THR A 1029 11.56 -5.73 5.90
CA THR A 1029 11.43 -4.88 4.72
C THR A 1029 10.93 -5.72 3.56
N ASP A 1030 9.78 -5.33 3.02
CA ASP A 1030 9.38 -5.75 1.69
C ASP A 1030 10.01 -4.79 0.68
N PHE A 1031 10.66 -5.34 -0.34
CA PHE A 1031 11.21 -4.57 -1.44
C PHE A 1031 10.55 -5.01 -2.75
N VAL A 1032 10.07 -4.05 -3.53
CA VAL A 1032 9.39 -4.30 -4.81
C VAL A 1032 10.10 -3.61 -5.96
N SER A 1033 9.97 -4.14 -7.18
CA SER A 1033 10.56 -3.51 -8.36
C SER A 1033 9.74 -2.29 -8.80
N ALA A 1034 10.35 -1.39 -9.57
CA ALA A 1034 9.65 -0.24 -10.14
C ALA A 1034 8.49 -0.62 -11.10
N ARG A 1035 8.40 -1.90 -11.51
CA ARG A 1035 7.31 -2.43 -12.34
C ARG A 1035 6.08 -2.77 -11.52
N VAL A 1036 6.24 -2.94 -10.21
CA VAL A 1036 5.15 -3.31 -9.31
C VAL A 1036 4.27 -2.11 -9.03
N GLY A 1037 2.96 -2.29 -9.22
CA GLY A 1037 1.95 -1.34 -8.78
C GLY A 1037 1.06 -1.91 -7.67
N ASN A 1038 0.46 -1.01 -6.90
CA ASN A 1038 -0.50 -1.31 -5.82
C ASN A 1038 0.04 -2.23 -4.73
N TYR A 1039 1.24 -1.92 -4.24
CA TYR A 1039 1.73 -2.51 -3.01
C TYR A 1039 0.69 -2.35 -1.88
N GLN A 1040 0.41 -3.45 -1.19
CA GLN A 1040 -0.45 -3.45 -0.01
C GLN A 1040 0.14 -4.38 1.05
N HIS A 1041 0.41 -3.82 2.23
CA HIS A 1041 0.77 -4.61 3.40
C HIS A 1041 -0.49 -4.90 4.24
N HIS A 1042 -0.85 -6.19 4.32
CA HIS A 1042 -1.92 -6.71 5.14
C HIS A 1042 -1.38 -7.16 6.51
N PRO A 1043 -1.94 -6.69 7.64
CA PRO A 1043 -1.42 -7.00 8.98
C PRO A 1043 -1.30 -8.50 9.29
N GLN A 1044 -2.16 -9.33 8.71
CA GLN A 1044 -2.12 -10.79 8.88
C GLN A 1044 -1.36 -11.54 7.77
N TRP A 1045 -1.34 -11.02 6.55
CA TRP A 1045 -0.94 -11.80 5.36
C TRP A 1045 0.27 -11.21 4.64
N ALA A 1046 0.94 -10.24 5.27
CA ALA A 1046 2.02 -9.46 4.67
C ALA A 1046 1.61 -8.89 3.30
N ILE A 1047 2.42 -9.08 2.25
CA ILE A 1047 2.12 -8.60 0.90
C ILE A 1047 0.92 -9.36 0.31
N LEU A 1048 -0.08 -8.62 -0.15
CA LEU A 1048 -1.19 -9.19 -0.93
C LEU A 1048 -0.80 -9.39 -2.41
N PHE A 1049 0.02 -10.40 -2.74
CA PHE A 1049 0.52 -10.61 -4.11
C PHE A 1049 -0.54 -10.73 -5.18
N ASP A 1050 -1.68 -11.33 -4.85
CA ASP A 1050 -2.84 -11.41 -5.73
C ASP A 1050 -3.38 -10.00 -6.07
N GLN A 1051 -3.15 -9.02 -5.21
CA GLN A 1051 -3.57 -7.62 -5.37
C GLN A 1051 -2.49 -6.69 -5.93
N LEU A 1052 -1.30 -7.20 -6.24
CA LEU A 1052 -0.23 -6.46 -6.92
C LEU A 1052 -0.24 -6.80 -8.42
N TRP A 1053 0.25 -5.88 -9.25
CA TRP A 1053 0.45 -6.13 -10.68
C TRP A 1053 1.83 -5.69 -11.14
N VAL A 1054 2.25 -6.16 -12.32
CA VAL A 1054 3.50 -5.76 -12.97
C VAL A 1054 3.22 -5.07 -14.30
N GLN A 1055 3.97 -4.02 -14.62
CA GLN A 1055 3.93 -3.31 -15.91
C GLN A 1055 5.19 -3.52 -16.75
#